data_AF-A0A552CA90-F1
#
_entry.id   AF-A0A552CA90-F1
#
_cell.length_a   1.000
_cell.length_b   1.000
_cell.length_c   1.000
_cell.angle_alpha   90.00
_cell.angle_beta   90.00
_cell.angle_gamma   90.00
#
_symmetry.space_group_name_H-M   'P 1'
#
loop_
_entity.id
_entity.type
_entity.pdbx_description
1 polymer ?
#
loop_
_entity_poly.entity_id
_entity_poly.type
_entity_poly.pdbx_seq_one_letter_code
_entity_poly.pdbx_strand_id
1 'polypeptide(L)'
;MIDWTPYLKSISDSEKYAQWETFYTLTDVEGKTRPAKTAPLLRDLWVQTIEKEPQNRQERPERPEKPERFTVLDGLRKYATNHVLLKGRPGSGKSTALARLLLEESVGAQSLRLNQQNQAKIIQIPILIELRLYETSILDLILQFLKRHKLIIDSNTLESWLLENQNFRPLLLFDGINELPSDTARQNLKNFRQQYAEISMIFTTRDLGSDDLDIEKKLEMLPLSEAQMRDFVKAYLPEKGEEMLKQLGNRLKELAETPLLLWMLCSVFDDNQNKIPANLGLVFQIFTGIYDKKLKADVPTYQESRDWWRELLQVLAWKMNQGESKTEIQVAISRTEAEEELSKFIKNKGFPEYYSKQWLKDLLKYHLIHLEGNHKIAFRHQLIQEYYTAEELKKKLPHLRDEQLKWDYLNYLKWTEPVALLLGLLDNETQAKRVVKLGLEIDLKLGARLAGEVNFKFQKQTVGLVLGLDVPKWFKVKLLGLTKSNQVVNELSQALEDSDWGVRRSAAEALAEIGTETATAGLLKALEHSDDDVRMRAALALSKIGSETAIAELLKALEHSDDDVRMRAALALSKIGSETAIAELLKALKDSDWYVRGNAAFALGNIGSETAIAGLLKALEDSYSYVRWNAAEALGNIGSETAIPGLLKALEDSDRFVRRNAAEALAKIGSETAIAELLKALEHSDDDDRWNAAEALGKIGSETAIAELLKALEHSDEDVRGNAALALGNIGSEAAIPELLKPLEHPNEYVRGKAAEALGNIGSETAIPGLLKALKDSYFSVRWKAAEALGKIGSKTAMTELIKCLKNPDFVTLNNGDTLSEAREALDTIQNKLKYYHPLSQPMNQQVYISYNWQEDSNEMANQLVQAFAAKGIEIIRDKTHTSYKDSIKNFMRQIGRGKCVVVVISDRYLKSENCMFELVEIARNGDFYQRIFPIILPDARRIHKAIERLQYIRHWEGRIQELENAMHSGGLANLQGITDDLNLYTEIRHRIASLTDILKDMNTLDINLHRQSEFAAMIEAVETKLAEDSQKLSNQSPVKSESKYRRC
;
A
#
# COMPACT_ATOMS: atom_id res chain seq x y z
N MET A 1 20.75 -6.46 28.12
CA MET A 1 20.44 -5.25 27.33
C MET A 1 21.63 -5.01 26.40
N ILE A 2 21.40 -4.97 25.09
CA ILE A 2 22.45 -4.83 24.07
C ILE A 2 22.96 -3.39 24.07
N ASP A 3 24.28 -3.17 24.12
CA ASP A 3 24.85 -1.84 23.94
C ASP A 3 25.03 -1.52 22.46
N TRP A 4 24.15 -0.67 21.93
CA TRP A 4 24.17 -0.24 20.53
C TRP A 4 25.18 0.87 20.22
N THR A 5 25.88 1.43 21.21
CA THR A 5 26.79 2.58 20.97
C THR A 5 27.93 2.24 20.00
N PRO A 6 28.65 1.12 20.17
CA PRO A 6 29.76 0.78 19.28
C PRO A 6 29.27 0.53 17.84
N TYR A 7 28.07 -0.05 17.70
CA TYR A 7 27.43 -0.30 16.42
C TYR A 7 27.07 0.98 15.68
N LEU A 8 26.29 1.86 16.33
CA LEU A 8 25.83 3.11 15.71
C LEU A 8 27.02 4.00 15.33
N LYS A 9 28.01 4.11 16.23
CA LYS A 9 29.25 4.85 15.96
C LYS A 9 30.02 4.25 14.78
N SER A 10 30.09 2.93 14.67
CA SER A 10 30.75 2.25 13.55
C SER A 10 30.09 2.56 12.20
N ILE A 11 28.78 2.80 12.16
CA ILE A 11 28.07 3.24 10.94
C ILE A 11 28.38 4.70 10.65
N SER A 12 28.28 5.59 11.63
CA SER A 12 28.53 7.03 11.45
C SER A 12 29.97 7.35 11.08
N ASP A 13 30.94 6.62 11.64
CA ASP A 13 32.37 6.77 11.34
C ASP A 13 32.76 6.05 10.03
N SER A 14 31.83 5.30 9.41
CA SER A 14 32.13 4.55 8.19
C SER A 14 32.27 5.48 6.99
N GLU A 15 33.47 5.57 6.41
CA GLU A 15 33.68 6.29 5.15
C GLU A 15 32.75 5.80 4.02
N LYS A 16 32.38 4.50 4.04
CA LYS A 16 31.42 3.89 3.09
C LYS A 16 30.09 4.63 3.13
N TYR A 17 29.50 4.86 4.31
CA TYR A 17 28.17 5.48 4.42
C TYR A 17 28.24 7.01 4.49
N ALA A 18 29.29 7.58 5.10
CA ALA A 18 29.50 9.03 5.14
C ALA A 18 29.63 9.65 3.73
N GLN A 19 30.06 8.85 2.75
CA GLN A 19 30.14 9.22 1.34
C GLN A 19 29.01 8.56 0.54
N TRP A 20 27.81 8.42 1.11
CA TRP A 20 26.65 7.85 0.39
C TRP A 20 26.42 8.53 -0.98
N GLU A 21 26.79 9.81 -1.09
CA GLU A 21 26.74 10.66 -2.28
C GLU A 21 27.59 10.12 -3.45
N THR A 22 28.63 9.33 -3.17
CA THR A 22 29.51 8.74 -4.18
C THR A 22 29.05 7.38 -4.67
N PHE A 23 28.00 6.77 -4.10
CA PHE A 23 27.41 5.54 -4.66
C PHE A 23 26.87 5.72 -6.08
N TYR A 24 26.67 6.96 -6.53
CA TYR A 24 26.36 7.27 -7.93
C TYR A 24 27.58 7.17 -8.87
N THR A 25 28.79 7.02 -8.34
CA THR A 25 30.04 6.92 -9.12
C THR A 25 30.58 5.50 -9.14
N LEU A 26 30.70 4.93 -10.35
CA LEU A 26 31.14 3.54 -10.58
C LEU A 26 32.65 3.29 -10.32
N THR A 27 33.41 4.28 -9.83
CA THR A 27 34.83 4.41 -10.18
C THR A 27 35.85 4.18 -9.05
N ASP A 28 35.47 3.67 -7.88
CA ASP A 28 36.45 3.47 -6.81
C ASP A 28 37.42 2.33 -7.15
N VAL A 29 38.65 2.72 -7.51
CA VAL A 29 39.80 1.86 -7.79
C VAL A 29 40.64 1.78 -6.53
N GLU A 30 41.05 0.59 -6.13
CA GLU A 30 41.95 0.45 -4.98
C GLU A 30 43.35 1.01 -5.34
N GLY A 31 43.78 2.07 -4.67
CA GLY A 31 45.13 2.63 -4.77
C GLY A 31 45.35 3.83 -5.72
N LYS A 32 44.29 4.49 -6.20
CA LYS A 32 44.40 5.80 -6.88
C LYS A 32 43.71 6.92 -6.12
N THR A 33 44.26 8.13 -6.22
CA THR A 33 43.53 9.36 -5.90
C THR A 33 42.29 9.45 -6.80
N ARG A 34 41.17 9.79 -6.17
CA ARG A 34 39.85 9.95 -6.78
C ARG A 34 39.92 10.79 -8.06
N PRO A 35 39.08 10.53 -9.08
CA PRO A 35 39.00 11.43 -10.22
C PRO A 35 38.71 12.86 -9.72
N ALA A 36 39.34 13.86 -10.35
CA ALA A 36 39.24 15.26 -9.93
C ALA A 36 37.81 15.85 -10.01
N LYS A 37 36.87 15.15 -10.66
CA LYS A 37 35.45 15.50 -10.76
C LYS A 37 34.60 14.41 -10.11
N THR A 38 34.05 14.68 -8.92
CA THR A 38 32.99 13.86 -8.29
C THR A 38 31.64 14.16 -8.92
N ALA A 39 30.75 13.17 -9.02
CA ALA A 39 29.38 13.40 -9.46
C ALA A 39 28.69 14.44 -8.56
N PRO A 40 27.97 15.42 -9.13
CA PRO A 40 27.13 16.32 -8.36
C PRO A 40 26.08 15.57 -7.54
N LEU A 41 25.78 16.12 -6.39
CA LEU A 41 24.84 15.60 -5.42
C LEU A 41 23.39 15.73 -5.90
N LEU A 42 22.65 14.62 -5.98
CA LEU A 42 21.19 14.61 -6.13
C LEU A 42 20.56 14.34 -4.77
N ARG A 43 20.24 15.42 -4.03
CA ARG A 43 19.78 15.34 -2.64
C ARG A 43 18.31 14.93 -2.48
N ASP A 44 17.45 15.37 -3.40
CA ASP A 44 15.99 15.27 -3.23
C ASP A 44 15.37 14.45 -4.36
N LEU A 45 15.69 13.15 -4.42
CA LEU A 45 14.95 12.23 -5.28
C LEU A 45 13.51 12.09 -4.75
N TRP A 46 12.57 11.92 -5.68
CA TRP A 46 11.15 11.89 -5.35
C TRP A 46 10.54 10.50 -5.56
N VAL A 47 9.52 10.21 -4.77
CA VAL A 47 8.68 9.03 -4.89
C VAL A 47 7.22 9.43 -4.93
N GLN A 48 6.40 8.57 -5.51
CA GLN A 48 4.94 8.68 -5.46
C GLN A 48 4.31 7.39 -4.95
N THR A 49 3.15 7.49 -4.30
CA THR A 49 2.34 6.31 -3.95
C THR A 49 1.74 5.68 -5.20
N ILE A 50 1.82 4.35 -5.30
CA ILE A 50 1.19 3.61 -6.40
C ILE A 50 -0.31 3.42 -6.08
N GLU A 51 -1.19 3.94 -6.93
CA GLU A 51 -2.65 3.70 -6.82
C GLU A 51 -2.96 2.20 -6.94
N LYS A 52 -3.90 1.69 -6.13
CA LYS A 52 -4.45 0.35 -6.34
C LYS A 52 -5.22 0.37 -7.66
N GLU A 53 -4.77 -0.37 -8.68
CA GLU A 53 -5.63 -0.66 -9.83
C GLU A 53 -6.91 -1.34 -9.29
N PRO A 54 -8.11 -0.81 -9.58
CA PRO A 54 -9.33 -1.43 -9.11
C PRO A 54 -9.42 -2.83 -9.74
N GLN A 55 -9.54 -3.84 -8.88
CA GLN A 55 -9.62 -5.24 -9.31
C GLN A 55 -10.89 -5.52 -10.14
N ASN A 56 -11.85 -4.57 -10.13
CA ASN A 56 -13.08 -4.60 -10.91
C ASN A 56 -13.28 -3.32 -11.75
N ARG A 57 -13.59 -3.45 -13.04
CA ARG A 57 -13.88 -2.31 -13.95
C ARG A 57 -15.17 -1.53 -13.63
N GLN A 58 -16.00 -2.01 -12.70
CA GLN A 58 -17.25 -1.37 -12.28
C GLN A 58 -17.17 -0.69 -10.90
N GLU A 59 -16.07 -0.84 -10.17
CA GLU A 59 -15.81 0.00 -9.01
C GLU A 59 -15.44 1.39 -9.53
N ARG A 60 -16.38 2.33 -9.47
CA ARG A 60 -16.00 3.75 -9.41
C ARG A 60 -15.36 3.94 -8.04
N PRO A 61 -14.05 4.22 -7.94
CA PRO A 61 -13.50 4.63 -6.65
C PRO A 61 -14.28 5.86 -6.19
N GLU A 62 -14.77 5.86 -4.96
CA GLU A 62 -15.26 7.07 -4.29
C GLU A 62 -14.07 8.03 -4.16
N ARG A 63 -13.83 8.81 -5.22
CA ARG A 63 -12.65 9.65 -5.50
C ARG A 63 -11.34 8.84 -5.55
N PRO A 64 -10.58 8.88 -6.67
CA PRO A 64 -9.20 8.39 -6.63
C PRO A 64 -8.44 9.20 -5.58
N GLU A 65 -7.88 8.53 -4.57
CA GLU A 65 -6.89 9.14 -3.68
C GLU A 65 -5.76 9.67 -4.57
N LYS A 66 -5.55 10.99 -4.57
CA LYS A 66 -4.48 11.61 -5.37
C LYS A 66 -3.15 10.98 -4.95
N PRO A 67 -2.28 10.57 -5.89
CA PRO A 67 -0.99 10.00 -5.55
C PRO A 67 -0.17 11.03 -4.78
N GLU A 68 0.19 10.70 -3.54
CA GLU A 68 1.00 11.55 -2.68
C GLU A 68 2.46 11.49 -3.14
N ARG A 69 3.11 12.66 -3.24
CA ARG A 69 4.53 12.79 -3.61
C ARG A 69 5.36 13.16 -2.38
N PHE A 70 6.51 12.52 -2.24
CA PHE A 70 7.45 12.76 -1.14
C PHE A 70 8.87 12.78 -1.65
N THR A 71 9.79 13.37 -0.87
CA THR A 71 11.18 12.94 -0.98
C THR A 71 11.26 11.45 -0.64
N VAL A 72 12.22 10.73 -1.23
CA VAL A 72 12.35 9.28 -1.00
C VAL A 72 12.39 8.94 0.49
N LEU A 73 13.19 9.67 1.28
CA LEU A 73 13.39 9.37 2.70
C LEU A 73 12.14 9.66 3.53
N ASP A 74 11.42 10.75 3.24
CA ASP A 74 10.19 11.08 3.96
C ASP A 74 9.09 10.07 3.68
N GLY A 75 8.94 9.64 2.41
CA GLY A 75 8.01 8.57 2.05
C GLY A 75 8.35 7.25 2.76
N LEU A 76 9.63 6.88 2.78
CA LEU A 76 10.09 5.68 3.48
C LEU A 76 9.79 5.75 4.99
N ARG A 77 10.10 6.88 5.65
CA ARG A 77 9.83 7.09 7.08
C ARG A 77 8.35 7.05 7.40
N LYS A 78 7.52 7.68 6.57
CA LYS A 78 6.06 7.75 6.75
C LYS A 78 5.39 6.38 6.75
N TYR A 79 5.83 5.47 5.89
CA TYR A 79 5.15 4.17 5.70
C TYR A 79 5.89 2.96 6.27
N ALA A 80 7.10 3.12 6.83
CA ALA A 80 7.90 2.02 7.35
C ALA A 80 7.18 1.16 8.42
N THR A 81 6.29 1.76 9.22
CA THR A 81 5.55 1.07 10.29
C THR A 81 4.61 -0.03 9.78
N ASN A 82 4.04 0.14 8.58
CA ASN A 82 3.16 -0.86 7.96
C ASN A 82 3.86 -1.71 6.90
N HIS A 83 5.20 -1.66 6.91
CA HIS A 83 6.09 -2.10 5.84
C HIS A 83 5.87 -1.32 4.54
N VAL A 84 6.96 -0.97 3.87
CA VAL A 84 6.89 -0.25 2.59
C VAL A 84 7.81 -0.87 1.55
N LEU A 85 7.29 -0.97 0.32
CA LEU A 85 8.03 -1.44 -0.83
C LEU A 85 8.40 -0.26 -1.75
N LEU A 86 9.69 0.00 -1.91
CA LEU A 86 10.24 0.97 -2.85
C LEU A 86 10.57 0.29 -4.18
N LYS A 87 9.77 0.59 -5.20
CA LYS A 87 9.99 0.17 -6.58
C LYS A 87 10.76 1.23 -7.35
N GLY A 88 11.64 0.81 -8.26
CA GLY A 88 12.27 1.73 -9.20
C GLY A 88 13.18 1.04 -10.19
N ARG A 89 13.46 1.71 -11.31
CA ARG A 89 14.38 1.24 -12.35
C ARG A 89 15.80 0.99 -11.83
N PRO A 90 16.60 0.14 -12.51
CA PRO A 90 18.02 0.00 -12.21
C PRO A 90 18.74 1.36 -12.26
N GLY A 91 19.60 1.64 -11.28
CA GLY A 91 20.32 2.91 -11.18
C GLY A 91 19.51 4.10 -10.65
N SER A 92 18.23 3.92 -10.28
CA SER A 92 17.37 5.01 -9.77
C SER A 92 17.79 5.57 -8.39
N GLY A 93 18.66 4.88 -7.65
CA GLY A 93 19.15 5.33 -6.33
C GLY A 93 18.52 4.64 -5.11
N LYS A 94 17.82 3.50 -5.28
CA LYS A 94 17.18 2.75 -4.17
C LYS A 94 18.16 2.34 -3.06
N SER A 95 19.23 1.62 -3.42
CA SER A 95 20.27 1.19 -2.46
C SER A 95 20.95 2.39 -1.80
N THR A 96 21.18 3.47 -2.56
CA THR A 96 21.72 4.73 -2.04
C THR A 96 20.78 5.38 -1.02
N ALA A 97 19.47 5.36 -1.27
CA ALA A 97 18.48 5.88 -0.34
C ALA A 97 18.45 5.07 0.96
N LEU A 98 18.56 3.74 0.90
CA LEU A 98 18.67 2.90 2.10
C LEU A 98 19.97 3.15 2.87
N ALA A 99 21.11 3.32 2.19
CA ALA A 99 22.39 3.64 2.82
C ALA A 99 22.37 5.01 3.51
N ARG A 100 21.74 6.01 2.88
CA ARG A 100 21.55 7.34 3.47
C ARG A 100 20.61 7.27 4.68
N LEU A 101 19.48 6.55 4.57
CA LEU A 101 18.55 6.36 5.67
C LEU A 101 19.23 5.64 6.86
N LEU A 102 20.01 4.59 6.59
CA LEU A 102 20.83 3.90 7.60
C LEU A 102 21.73 4.88 8.37
N LEU A 103 22.41 5.79 7.66
CA LEU A 103 23.30 6.79 8.27
C LEU A 103 22.50 7.81 9.10
N GLU A 104 21.47 8.42 8.52
CA GLU A 104 20.66 9.45 9.18
C GLU A 104 20.00 8.91 10.45
N GLU A 105 19.38 7.74 10.39
CA GLU A 105 18.77 7.09 11.55
C GLU A 105 19.83 6.68 12.60
N SER A 106 21.04 6.29 12.18
CA SER A 106 22.13 5.95 13.11
C SER A 106 22.68 7.16 13.86
N VAL A 107 22.79 8.31 13.19
CA VAL A 107 23.19 9.59 13.80
C VAL A 107 22.08 10.10 14.72
N GLY A 108 20.83 10.04 14.27
CA GLY A 108 19.65 10.37 15.07
C GLY A 108 19.59 9.56 16.38
N ALA A 109 19.74 8.25 16.29
CA ALA A 109 19.74 7.34 17.45
C ALA A 109 20.87 7.66 18.47
N GLN A 110 22.05 8.08 18.01
CA GLN A 110 23.14 8.51 18.90
C GLN A 110 22.82 9.80 19.64
N SER A 111 22.28 10.79 18.93
CA SER A 111 21.95 12.11 19.51
C SER A 111 20.87 12.01 20.59
N LEU A 112 19.83 11.20 20.35
CA LEU A 112 18.75 10.95 21.31
C LEU A 112 19.23 10.23 22.57
N ARG A 113 20.28 9.39 22.46
CA ARG A 113 20.85 8.66 23.60
C ARG A 113 21.79 9.53 24.46
N LEU A 114 22.39 10.59 23.92
CA LEU A 114 23.25 11.52 24.68
C LEU A 114 22.41 12.48 25.56
N ASN A 115 21.18 12.78 25.15
CA ASN A 115 20.26 13.69 25.84
C ASN A 115 19.36 12.96 26.86
N GLN A 116 19.95 12.19 27.79
CA GLN A 116 19.24 11.44 28.85
C GLN A 116 18.58 12.32 29.94
N GLN A 117 17.84 13.35 29.53
CA GLN A 117 16.92 14.09 30.40
C GLN A 117 15.46 14.07 29.92
N ASN A 118 15.17 13.65 28.68
CA ASN A 118 13.79 13.50 28.19
C ASN A 118 13.37 12.03 28.07
N GLN A 119 12.66 11.54 29.08
CA GLN A 119 11.96 10.25 29.06
C GLN A 119 10.74 10.33 28.12
N ALA A 120 10.75 9.63 26.98
CA ALA A 120 9.57 9.07 26.26
C ALA A 120 9.83 8.65 24.79
N LYS A 121 10.98 8.99 24.16
CA LYS A 121 11.15 8.74 22.72
C LYS A 121 11.73 7.34 22.43
N ILE A 122 10.99 6.51 21.70
CA ILE A 122 11.46 5.21 21.20
C ILE A 122 12.61 5.45 20.21
N ILE A 123 13.75 4.79 20.41
CA ILE A 123 14.92 4.90 19.54
C ILE A 123 14.84 3.78 18.49
N GLN A 124 14.89 4.13 17.20
CA GLN A 124 14.99 3.13 16.13
C GLN A 124 16.45 2.73 15.91
N ILE A 125 16.70 1.43 15.76
CA ILE A 125 18.01 0.86 15.43
C ILE A 125 17.97 0.37 13.99
N PRO A 126 18.56 1.10 13.03
CA PRO A 126 18.53 0.72 11.63
C PRO A 126 19.54 -0.40 11.35
N ILE A 127 19.13 -1.39 10.55
CA ILE A 127 19.98 -2.51 10.10
C ILE A 127 19.77 -2.67 8.60
N LEU A 128 20.84 -2.67 7.81
CA LEU A 128 20.80 -2.92 6.37
C LEU A 128 20.99 -4.41 6.07
N ILE A 129 20.06 -4.99 5.32
CA ILE A 129 20.07 -6.38 4.90
C ILE A 129 20.17 -6.43 3.37
N GLU A 130 21.37 -6.69 2.87
CA GLU A 130 21.65 -6.83 1.43
C GLU A 130 21.24 -8.25 0.98
N LEU A 131 20.08 -8.40 0.32
CA LEU A 131 19.50 -9.72 0.01
C LEU A 131 20.32 -10.53 -0.99
N ARG A 132 21.14 -9.89 -1.83
CA ARG A 132 22.15 -10.56 -2.67
C ARG A 132 23.15 -11.42 -1.90
N LEU A 133 23.33 -11.16 -0.60
CA LEU A 133 24.23 -11.92 0.27
C LEU A 133 23.56 -13.17 0.84
N TYR A 134 22.29 -13.44 0.54
CA TYR A 134 21.55 -14.57 1.10
C TYR A 134 22.26 -15.90 0.81
N GLU A 135 22.48 -16.69 1.85
CA GLU A 135 23.06 -18.04 1.77
C GLU A 135 22.19 -19.03 2.56
N THR A 136 21.96 -18.74 3.84
CA THR A 136 21.27 -19.64 4.78
C THR A 136 19.92 -19.07 5.21
N SER A 137 19.92 -17.98 5.97
CA SER A 137 18.71 -17.38 6.57
C SER A 137 18.80 -15.84 6.65
N ILE A 138 17.65 -15.19 6.86
CA ILE A 138 17.59 -13.74 7.10
C ILE A 138 18.28 -13.34 8.41
N LEU A 139 18.17 -14.18 9.45
CA LEU A 139 18.85 -13.94 10.73
C LEU A 139 20.38 -13.93 10.57
N ASP A 140 20.92 -14.83 9.74
CA ASP A 140 22.36 -14.87 9.47
C ASP A 140 22.84 -13.59 8.76
N LEU A 141 22.03 -13.03 7.84
CA LEU A 141 22.36 -11.75 7.20
C LEU A 141 22.42 -10.61 8.22
N ILE A 142 21.47 -10.56 9.16
CA ILE A 142 21.46 -9.58 10.24
C ILE A 142 22.71 -9.74 11.12
N LEU A 143 23.01 -10.97 11.57
CA LEU A 143 24.19 -11.25 12.39
C LEU A 143 25.50 -10.88 11.68
N GLN A 144 25.62 -11.18 10.39
CA GLN A 144 26.78 -10.81 9.59
C GLN A 144 26.95 -9.29 9.49
N PHE A 145 25.85 -8.55 9.28
CA PHE A 145 25.88 -7.10 9.22
C PHE A 145 26.29 -6.48 10.56
N LEU A 146 25.68 -6.93 11.66
CA LEU A 146 26.02 -6.47 13.02
C LEU A 146 27.49 -6.73 13.33
N LYS A 147 28.00 -7.94 13.00
CA LYS A 147 29.40 -8.31 13.20
C LYS A 147 30.36 -7.42 12.41
N ARG A 148 30.02 -7.10 11.15
CA ARG A 148 30.80 -6.17 10.31
C ARG A 148 30.89 -4.78 10.93
N HIS A 149 29.87 -4.37 11.68
CA HIS A 149 29.80 -3.08 12.39
C HIS A 149 30.11 -3.19 13.88
N LYS A 150 30.99 -4.12 14.28
CA LYS A 150 31.55 -4.23 15.64
C LYS A 150 30.56 -4.65 16.73
N LEU A 151 29.42 -5.25 16.38
CA LEU A 151 28.50 -5.85 17.33
C LEU A 151 28.43 -7.36 17.14
N ILE A 152 28.88 -8.12 18.13
CA ILE A 152 28.89 -9.58 18.10
C ILE A 152 27.83 -10.08 19.09
N ILE A 153 26.78 -10.68 18.57
CA ILE A 153 25.71 -11.34 19.32
C ILE A 153 25.42 -12.70 18.69
N ASP A 154 24.81 -13.62 19.45
CA ASP A 154 24.35 -14.92 18.95
C ASP A 154 22.89 -14.86 18.44
N SER A 155 22.46 -15.90 17.71
CA SER A 155 21.12 -15.97 17.11
C SER A 155 19.99 -15.89 18.14
N ASN A 156 20.14 -16.54 19.30
CA ASN A 156 19.08 -16.53 20.32
C ASN A 156 18.92 -15.12 20.90
N THR A 157 20.03 -14.45 21.18
CA THR A 157 20.02 -13.05 21.63
C THR A 157 19.36 -12.12 20.61
N LEU A 158 19.64 -12.31 19.32
CA LEU A 158 19.01 -11.55 18.23
C LEU A 158 17.50 -11.81 18.17
N GLU A 159 17.08 -13.08 18.17
CA GLU A 159 15.67 -13.46 18.11
C GLU A 159 14.88 -12.93 19.30
N SER A 160 15.42 -13.05 20.52
CA SER A 160 14.82 -12.45 21.71
C SER A 160 14.66 -10.94 21.58
N TRP A 161 15.66 -10.23 21.04
CA TRP A 161 15.56 -8.79 20.82
C TRP A 161 14.53 -8.41 19.76
N LEU A 162 14.40 -9.19 18.68
CA LEU A 162 13.37 -8.96 17.66
C LEU A 162 11.94 -9.18 18.20
N LEU A 163 11.78 -9.99 19.26
CA LEU A 163 10.48 -10.26 19.90
C LEU A 163 10.17 -9.31 21.07
N GLU A 164 11.18 -8.85 21.82
CA GLU A 164 11.03 -8.05 23.04
C GLU A 164 11.23 -6.54 22.77
N ASN A 165 10.16 -5.85 22.35
CA ASN A 165 10.18 -4.44 21.92
C ASN A 165 10.15 -3.40 23.08
N GLN A 166 11.22 -3.26 23.86
CA GLN A 166 11.39 -2.15 24.83
C GLN A 166 12.42 -1.11 24.35
N ASN A 167 12.12 0.19 24.48
CA ASN A 167 12.91 1.42 24.23
C ASN A 167 13.75 1.55 22.93
N PHE A 168 14.24 0.45 22.34
CA PHE A 168 15.02 0.34 21.12
C PHE A 168 14.30 -0.60 20.15
N ARG A 169 13.64 -0.05 19.12
CA ARG A 169 12.92 -0.85 18.12
C ARG A 169 13.78 -1.07 16.87
N PRO A 170 13.77 -2.26 16.26
CA PRO A 170 14.47 -2.50 15.00
C PRO A 170 13.82 -1.74 13.84
N LEU A 171 14.64 -1.21 12.93
CA LEU A 171 14.24 -0.76 11.60
C LEU A 171 15.05 -1.57 10.58
N LEU A 172 14.39 -2.50 9.88
CA LEU A 172 15.05 -3.42 8.96
C LEU A 172 14.96 -2.89 7.52
N LEU A 173 16.11 -2.67 6.89
CA LEU A 173 16.23 -2.12 5.54
C LEU A 173 16.66 -3.25 4.58
N PHE A 174 15.72 -3.87 3.89
CA PHE A 174 15.97 -4.95 2.94
C PHE A 174 16.24 -4.40 1.54
N ASP A 175 17.45 -4.62 1.03
CA ASP A 175 17.84 -4.20 -0.31
C ASP A 175 17.81 -5.38 -1.31
N GLY A 176 17.00 -5.25 -2.36
CA GLY A 176 17.04 -6.12 -3.54
C GLY A 176 16.21 -7.40 -3.44
N ILE A 177 14.88 -7.34 -3.26
CA ILE A 177 14.00 -8.54 -3.30
C ILE A 177 14.19 -9.34 -4.60
N ASN A 178 14.43 -8.65 -5.71
CA ASN A 178 14.69 -9.24 -7.02
C ASN A 178 16.06 -9.95 -7.13
N GLU A 179 16.90 -9.90 -6.09
CA GLU A 179 18.26 -10.46 -6.06
C GLU A 179 18.33 -11.73 -5.20
N LEU A 180 17.20 -12.19 -4.67
CA LEU A 180 17.11 -13.46 -3.95
C LEU A 180 17.38 -14.66 -4.88
N PRO A 181 18.16 -15.66 -4.43
CA PRO A 181 18.64 -16.75 -5.30
C PRO A 181 17.56 -17.77 -5.66
N SER A 182 16.44 -17.84 -4.94
CA SER A 182 15.40 -18.83 -5.21
C SER A 182 14.01 -18.43 -4.69
N ASP A 183 12.99 -19.10 -5.20
CA ASP A 183 11.61 -18.99 -4.69
C ASP A 183 11.52 -19.43 -3.22
N THR A 184 12.33 -20.40 -2.80
CA THR A 184 12.44 -20.80 -1.39
C THR A 184 12.98 -19.66 -0.53
N ALA A 185 14.03 -18.96 -0.97
CA ALA A 185 14.57 -17.80 -0.25
C ALA A 185 13.54 -16.65 -0.18
N ARG A 186 12.75 -16.46 -1.25
CA ARG A 186 11.64 -15.51 -1.29
C ARG A 186 10.52 -15.88 -0.32
N GLN A 187 10.15 -17.16 -0.24
CA GLN A 187 9.19 -17.66 0.73
C GLN A 187 9.70 -17.52 2.17
N ASN A 188 11.00 -17.76 2.40
CA ASN A 188 11.61 -17.55 3.72
C ASN A 188 11.56 -16.07 4.14
N LEU A 189 11.82 -15.13 3.22
CA LEU A 189 11.67 -13.70 3.49
C LEU A 189 10.19 -13.34 3.78
N LYS A 190 9.24 -13.92 3.04
CA LYS A 190 7.80 -13.72 3.28
C LYS A 190 7.39 -14.24 4.66
N ASN A 191 7.85 -15.41 5.05
CA ASN A 191 7.61 -15.99 6.38
C ASN A 191 8.24 -15.14 7.48
N PHE A 192 9.48 -14.65 7.29
CA PHE A 192 10.15 -13.73 8.23
C PHE A 192 9.33 -12.45 8.42
N ARG A 193 8.85 -11.84 7.33
CA ARG A 193 7.98 -10.65 7.38
C ARG A 193 6.70 -10.89 8.19
N GLN A 194 6.07 -12.05 8.00
CA GLN A 194 4.84 -12.42 8.71
C GLN A 194 5.09 -12.71 10.19
N GLN A 195 6.21 -13.37 10.51
CA GLN A 195 6.59 -13.68 11.89
C GLN A 195 6.89 -12.41 12.70
N TYR A 196 7.48 -11.40 12.08
CA TYR A 196 7.89 -10.16 12.73
C TYR A 196 7.08 -8.94 12.23
N ALA A 197 5.77 -9.08 12.04
CA ALA A 197 4.90 -8.07 11.42
C ALA A 197 4.84 -6.71 12.15
N GLU A 198 5.21 -6.65 13.43
CA GLU A 198 5.24 -5.42 14.25
C GLU A 198 6.53 -4.60 14.08
N ILE A 199 7.54 -5.15 13.39
CA ILE A 199 8.82 -4.48 13.16
C ILE A 199 8.71 -3.58 11.93
N SER A 200 9.25 -2.36 12.00
CA SER A 200 9.30 -1.48 10.83
C SER A 200 10.26 -2.05 9.79
N MET A 201 9.76 -2.31 8.58
CA MET A 201 10.54 -2.90 7.49
C MET A 201 10.40 -2.11 6.20
N ILE A 202 11.53 -1.84 5.56
CA ILE A 202 11.59 -1.20 4.24
C ILE A 202 12.19 -2.20 3.27
N PHE A 203 11.59 -2.33 2.10
CA PHE A 203 12.04 -3.24 1.05
C PHE A 203 12.29 -2.49 -0.25
N THR A 204 13.30 -2.88 -1.02
CA THR A 204 13.52 -2.36 -2.38
C THR A 204 13.37 -3.48 -3.42
N THR A 205 12.87 -3.11 -4.60
CA THR A 205 12.85 -4.01 -5.76
C THR A 205 12.88 -3.24 -7.09
N ARG A 206 13.12 -3.95 -8.19
CA ARG A 206 13.01 -3.44 -9.56
C ARG A 206 11.55 -3.34 -10.02
N ASP A 207 11.27 -2.48 -10.99
CA ASP A 207 9.92 -2.28 -11.56
C ASP A 207 9.35 -3.53 -12.27
N LEU A 208 10.19 -4.51 -12.58
CA LEU A 208 9.82 -5.68 -13.35
C LEU A 208 9.57 -6.90 -12.45
N GLY A 209 8.29 -7.14 -12.16
CA GLY A 209 7.75 -8.50 -11.96
C GLY A 209 8.25 -9.31 -10.76
N SER A 210 8.87 -8.69 -9.75
CA SER A 210 9.13 -9.38 -8.49
C SER A 210 7.84 -9.48 -7.66
N ASP A 211 7.65 -10.60 -6.94
CA ASP A 211 6.66 -10.69 -5.86
C ASP A 211 6.78 -9.48 -4.92
N ASP A 212 5.68 -8.77 -4.72
CA ASP A 212 5.58 -7.59 -3.85
C ASP A 212 5.49 -7.98 -2.37
N LEU A 213 5.67 -9.27 -2.05
CA LEU A 213 5.60 -9.87 -0.71
C LEU A 213 4.25 -9.63 -0.01
N ASP A 214 3.18 -9.34 -0.77
CA ASP A 214 1.89 -8.86 -0.28
C ASP A 214 1.99 -7.59 0.59
N ILE A 215 2.92 -6.68 0.26
CA ILE A 215 3.05 -5.37 0.91
C ILE A 215 2.01 -4.41 0.31
N GLU A 216 1.18 -3.82 1.17
CA GLU A 216 0.10 -2.93 0.74
C GLU A 216 0.62 -1.55 0.29
N LYS A 217 1.54 -0.95 1.06
CA LYS A 217 2.08 0.38 0.76
C LYS A 217 3.28 0.28 -0.16
N LYS A 218 3.14 0.86 -1.36
CA LYS A 218 4.16 0.84 -2.42
C LYS A 218 4.49 2.26 -2.84
N LEU A 219 5.77 2.54 -2.91
CA LEU A 219 6.34 3.80 -3.40
C LEU A 219 7.07 3.51 -4.71
N GLU A 220 6.83 4.32 -5.72
CA GLU A 220 7.53 4.26 -7.00
C GLU A 220 8.53 5.42 -7.08
N MET A 221 9.80 5.10 -7.36
CA MET A 221 10.84 6.08 -7.67
C MET A 221 10.46 6.85 -8.93
N LEU A 222 10.32 8.16 -8.80
CA LEU A 222 10.11 9.02 -9.97
C LEU A 222 11.41 9.17 -10.77
N PRO A 223 11.34 9.24 -12.10
CA PRO A 223 12.47 9.66 -12.93
C PRO A 223 13.02 11.02 -12.48
N LEU A 224 14.30 11.27 -12.75
CA LEU A 224 14.87 12.61 -12.53
C LEU A 224 14.06 13.67 -13.28
N SER A 225 13.71 14.74 -12.59
CA SER A 225 13.09 15.91 -13.23
C SER A 225 14.10 16.57 -14.17
N GLU A 226 13.60 17.31 -15.15
CA GLU A 226 14.46 18.03 -16.09
C GLU A 226 15.38 19.04 -15.38
N ALA A 227 14.86 19.73 -14.36
CA ALA A 227 15.65 20.62 -13.51
C ALA A 227 16.81 19.89 -12.82
N GLN A 228 16.52 18.77 -12.16
CA GLN A 228 17.56 17.94 -11.52
C GLN A 228 18.61 17.45 -12.52
N MET A 229 18.20 17.04 -13.72
CA MET A 229 19.13 16.60 -14.76
C MET A 229 20.00 17.76 -15.24
N ARG A 230 19.43 18.95 -15.46
CA ARG A 230 20.16 20.16 -15.89
C ARG A 230 21.15 20.63 -14.83
N ASP A 231 20.74 20.71 -13.57
CA ASP A 231 21.59 21.11 -12.46
C ASP A 231 22.77 20.15 -12.31
N PHE A 232 22.51 18.85 -12.41
CA PHE A 232 23.55 17.84 -12.42
C PHE A 232 24.51 18.00 -13.62
N VAL A 233 23.99 18.17 -14.84
CA VAL A 233 24.84 18.37 -16.04
C VAL A 233 25.69 19.62 -15.92
N LYS A 234 25.12 20.74 -15.44
CA LYS A 234 25.83 22.01 -15.24
C LYS A 234 26.90 21.89 -14.17
N ALA A 235 26.60 21.21 -13.07
CA ALA A 235 27.59 20.99 -12.02
C ALA A 235 28.70 20.02 -12.45
N TYR A 236 28.39 19.00 -13.27
CA TYR A 236 29.39 18.03 -13.75
C TYR A 236 30.23 18.60 -14.92
N LEU A 237 29.60 19.35 -15.82
CA LEU A 237 30.19 19.98 -17.01
C LEU A 237 29.96 21.50 -17.01
N PRO A 238 30.63 22.30 -16.15
CA PRO A 238 30.38 23.74 -16.03
C PRO A 238 30.51 24.52 -17.35
N GLU A 239 31.46 24.14 -18.21
CA GLU A 239 31.73 24.83 -19.48
C GLU A 239 30.99 24.23 -20.68
N LYS A 240 30.63 22.94 -20.63
CA LYS A 240 30.09 22.18 -21.77
C LYS A 240 28.67 21.68 -21.56
N GLY A 241 28.10 21.88 -20.37
CA GLY A 241 26.81 21.32 -19.99
C GLY A 241 25.68 21.81 -20.88
N GLU A 242 25.67 23.09 -21.24
CA GLU A 242 24.68 23.66 -22.17
C GLU A 242 24.76 23.04 -23.58
N GLU A 243 25.97 22.71 -24.06
CA GLU A 243 26.14 22.01 -25.33
C GLU A 243 25.53 20.59 -25.27
N MET A 244 25.81 19.86 -24.19
CA MET A 244 25.26 18.52 -23.97
C MET A 244 23.73 18.55 -23.87
N LEU A 245 23.18 19.48 -23.07
CA LEU A 245 21.73 19.64 -22.90
C LEU A 245 21.06 19.99 -24.24
N LYS A 246 21.67 20.86 -25.04
CA LYS A 246 21.17 21.22 -26.37
C LYS A 246 21.18 20.03 -27.34
N GLN A 247 22.22 19.20 -27.34
CA GLN A 247 22.26 18.02 -28.19
C GLN A 247 21.34 16.90 -27.71
N LEU A 248 21.12 16.75 -26.39
CA LEU A 248 20.16 15.80 -25.84
C LEU A 248 18.72 16.23 -26.14
N GLY A 249 18.41 17.51 -25.98
CA GLY A 249 17.05 18.03 -26.08
C GLY A 249 16.08 17.14 -25.30
N ASN A 250 15.00 16.70 -25.95
CA ASN A 250 13.98 15.86 -25.33
C ASN A 250 14.43 14.40 -25.09
N ARG A 251 15.57 13.95 -25.66
CA ARG A 251 16.17 12.61 -25.37
C ARG A 251 16.85 12.54 -24.00
N LEU A 252 16.97 13.67 -23.30
CA LEU A 252 17.46 13.71 -21.92
C LEU A 252 16.60 12.80 -21.02
N LYS A 253 15.28 12.85 -21.17
CA LYS A 253 14.34 11.93 -20.50
C LYS A 253 14.33 10.51 -21.05
N GLU A 254 15.06 10.18 -22.11
CA GLU A 254 15.14 8.80 -22.60
C GLU A 254 16.40 8.12 -22.06
N LEU A 255 17.52 8.85 -22.07
CA LEU A 255 18.84 8.30 -21.81
C LEU A 255 19.39 8.60 -20.42
N ALA A 256 18.76 9.50 -19.66
CA ALA A 256 19.32 10.02 -18.40
C ALA A 256 18.32 10.04 -17.23
N GLU A 257 17.23 9.28 -17.32
CA GLU A 257 16.15 9.26 -16.31
C GLU A 257 16.60 8.81 -14.92
N THR A 258 17.74 8.12 -14.82
CA THR A 258 18.30 7.66 -13.55
C THR A 258 19.64 8.34 -13.26
N PRO A 259 19.97 8.62 -11.99
CA PRO A 259 21.24 9.22 -11.59
C PRO A 259 22.47 8.57 -12.21
N LEU A 260 22.50 7.23 -12.25
CA LEU A 260 23.62 6.49 -12.82
C LEU A 260 23.78 6.74 -14.32
N LEU A 261 22.68 6.67 -15.07
CA LEU A 261 22.71 6.86 -16.52
C LEU A 261 23.10 8.29 -16.88
N LEU A 262 22.57 9.28 -16.15
CA LEU A 262 22.94 10.68 -16.33
C LEU A 262 24.44 10.91 -16.09
N TRP A 263 24.99 10.35 -15.02
CA TRP A 263 26.42 10.41 -14.74
C TRP A 263 27.26 9.77 -15.86
N MET A 264 26.89 8.56 -16.29
CA MET A 264 27.56 7.86 -17.38
C MET A 264 27.53 8.68 -18.67
N LEU A 265 26.38 9.30 -18.98
CA LEU A 265 26.19 10.10 -20.18
C LEU A 265 27.06 11.37 -20.15
N CYS A 266 27.16 12.05 -19.01
CA CYS A 266 28.06 13.19 -18.82
C CYS A 266 29.53 12.79 -19.03
N SER A 267 29.94 11.67 -18.45
CA SER A 267 31.30 11.13 -18.62
C SER A 267 31.60 10.78 -20.07
N VAL A 268 30.68 10.09 -20.75
CA VAL A 268 30.81 9.76 -22.17
C VAL A 268 30.88 11.03 -23.02
N PHE A 269 30.05 12.03 -22.74
CA PHE A 269 30.04 13.28 -23.51
C PHE A 269 31.38 14.04 -23.41
N ASP A 270 31.93 14.18 -22.20
CA ASP A 270 33.20 14.91 -21.98
C ASP A 270 34.37 14.25 -22.74
N ASP A 271 34.33 12.92 -22.85
CA ASP A 271 35.40 12.10 -23.44
C ASP A 271 35.18 11.69 -24.91
N ASN A 272 33.96 11.82 -25.43
CA ASN A 272 33.59 11.44 -26.80
C ASN A 272 33.47 12.65 -27.73
N GLN A 273 34.41 13.60 -27.65
CA GLN A 273 34.44 14.81 -28.49
C GLN A 273 33.12 15.59 -28.44
N ASN A 274 32.49 15.69 -27.28
CA ASN A 274 31.20 16.35 -27.08
C ASN A 274 30.08 15.75 -27.97
N LYS A 275 30.09 14.43 -28.22
CA LYS A 275 29.02 13.74 -28.98
C LYS A 275 28.25 12.75 -28.12
N ILE A 276 26.92 12.81 -28.21
CA ILE A 276 26.02 11.88 -27.52
C ILE A 276 25.78 10.62 -28.36
N PRO A 277 25.88 9.43 -27.77
CA PRO A 277 25.56 8.18 -28.46
C PRO A 277 24.06 8.05 -28.84
N ALA A 278 23.77 7.25 -29.86
CA ALA A 278 22.41 7.12 -30.38
C ALA A 278 21.47 6.28 -29.50
N ASN A 279 21.99 5.38 -28.67
CA ASN A 279 21.20 4.52 -27.77
C ASN A 279 22.03 4.12 -26.54
N LEU A 280 21.35 3.53 -25.56
CA LEU A 280 21.96 3.15 -24.28
C LEU A 280 23.08 2.12 -24.43
N GLY A 281 22.94 1.14 -25.33
CA GLY A 281 24.00 0.16 -25.61
C GLY A 281 25.31 0.82 -26.04
N LEU A 282 25.25 1.83 -26.92
CA LEU A 282 26.42 2.60 -27.34
C LEU A 282 26.99 3.48 -26.20
N VAL A 283 26.15 4.00 -25.31
CA VAL A 283 26.60 4.70 -24.09
C VAL A 283 27.47 3.77 -23.25
N PHE A 284 27.00 2.55 -22.96
CA PHE A 284 27.79 1.57 -22.23
C PHE A 284 29.06 1.16 -22.97
N GLN A 285 29.01 1.00 -24.29
CA GLN A 285 30.18 0.62 -25.10
C GLN A 285 31.28 1.68 -25.06
N ILE A 286 30.92 2.96 -25.17
CA ILE A 286 31.87 4.06 -25.13
C ILE A 286 32.36 4.26 -23.70
N PHE A 287 31.45 4.23 -22.72
CA PHE A 287 31.79 4.37 -21.30
C PHE A 287 32.80 3.31 -20.85
N THR A 288 32.56 2.03 -21.14
CA THR A 288 33.46 0.94 -20.78
C THR A 288 34.81 1.08 -21.50
N GLY A 289 34.80 1.47 -22.77
CA GLY A 289 36.02 1.77 -23.52
C GLY A 289 36.85 2.95 -22.98
N ILE A 290 36.19 4.02 -22.51
CA ILE A 290 36.86 5.15 -21.82
C ILE A 290 37.45 4.67 -20.50
N TYR A 291 36.67 3.90 -19.74
CA TYR A 291 37.09 3.37 -18.44
C TYR A 291 38.36 2.53 -18.57
N ASP A 292 38.41 1.64 -19.55
CA ASP A 292 39.57 0.80 -19.84
C ASP A 292 40.80 1.61 -20.28
N LYS A 293 40.62 2.62 -21.15
CA LYS A 293 41.73 3.36 -21.76
C LYS A 293 42.25 4.54 -20.93
N LYS A 294 41.38 5.32 -20.31
CA LYS A 294 41.71 6.64 -19.73
C LYS A 294 41.89 6.58 -18.20
N LEU A 295 40.98 5.90 -17.50
CA LEU A 295 41.01 5.82 -16.03
C LEU A 295 42.03 4.81 -15.50
N LYS A 296 42.59 3.95 -16.36
CA LYS A 296 43.49 2.85 -15.97
C LYS A 296 44.84 2.83 -16.68
N ALA A 297 45.15 3.83 -17.52
CA ALA A 297 46.39 3.87 -18.30
C ALA A 297 47.67 3.64 -17.46
N ASP A 298 47.70 4.22 -16.25
CA ASP A 298 48.78 4.29 -15.27
C ASP A 298 48.76 3.18 -14.19
N VAL A 299 47.85 2.19 -14.27
CA VAL A 299 47.81 1.08 -13.29
C VAL A 299 48.96 0.08 -13.51
N PRO A 300 49.80 -0.25 -12.52
CA PRO A 300 50.87 -1.23 -12.70
C PRO A 300 50.31 -2.66 -12.73
N THR A 301 50.08 -3.19 -13.94
CA THR A 301 49.64 -4.57 -14.21
C THR A 301 50.28 -5.06 -15.52
N TYR A 302 50.24 -6.37 -15.77
CA TYR A 302 50.77 -7.00 -16.97
C TYR A 302 49.94 -6.61 -18.19
N GLN A 303 50.59 -6.30 -19.33
CA GLN A 303 49.89 -5.90 -20.55
C GLN A 303 48.95 -7.01 -21.04
N GLU A 304 49.37 -8.26 -20.88
CA GLU A 304 48.59 -9.44 -21.22
C GLU A 304 47.28 -9.51 -20.42
N SER A 305 47.26 -9.08 -19.14
CA SER A 305 46.03 -9.00 -18.34
C SER A 305 45.05 -7.98 -18.93
N ARG A 306 45.57 -6.79 -19.26
CA ARG A 306 44.78 -5.66 -19.80
C ARG A 306 44.11 -6.01 -21.13
N ASP A 307 44.83 -6.69 -22.01
CA ASP A 307 44.34 -7.03 -23.36
C ASP A 307 43.09 -7.94 -23.32
N TRP A 308 42.86 -8.65 -22.21
CA TRP A 308 41.73 -9.58 -22.05
C TRP A 308 40.66 -9.11 -21.05
N TRP A 309 40.80 -7.97 -20.37
CA TRP A 309 39.86 -7.56 -19.32
C TRP A 309 38.41 -7.53 -19.79
N ARG A 310 38.16 -6.99 -20.99
CA ARG A 310 36.81 -6.91 -21.55
C ARG A 310 36.19 -8.31 -21.72
N GLU A 311 36.92 -9.25 -22.31
CA GLU A 311 36.46 -10.62 -22.50
C GLU A 311 36.29 -11.38 -21.19
N LEU A 312 37.18 -11.18 -20.21
CA LEU A 312 37.06 -11.81 -18.90
C LEU A 312 35.79 -11.32 -18.18
N LEU A 313 35.46 -10.03 -18.26
CA LEU A 313 34.21 -9.49 -17.71
C LEU A 313 32.98 -10.03 -18.43
N GLN A 314 33.05 -10.21 -19.75
CA GLN A 314 31.99 -10.87 -20.53
C GLN A 314 31.76 -12.31 -20.07
N VAL A 315 32.83 -13.08 -19.79
CA VAL A 315 32.74 -14.44 -19.24
C VAL A 315 32.05 -14.44 -17.87
N LEU A 316 32.47 -13.56 -16.96
CA LEU A 316 31.88 -13.46 -15.63
C LEU A 316 30.41 -13.03 -15.68
N ALA A 317 30.09 -11.98 -16.45
CA ALA A 317 28.72 -11.50 -16.63
C ALA A 317 27.80 -12.56 -17.25
N TRP A 318 28.32 -13.33 -18.20
CA TRP A 318 27.60 -14.45 -18.80
C TRP A 318 27.29 -15.54 -17.77
N LYS A 319 28.29 -15.95 -16.97
CA LYS A 319 28.10 -16.96 -15.91
C LYS A 319 27.06 -16.50 -14.88
N MET A 320 27.17 -15.26 -14.40
CA MET A 320 26.20 -14.70 -13.44
C MET A 320 24.78 -14.67 -14.04
N ASN A 321 24.62 -14.26 -15.29
CA ASN A 321 23.28 -14.19 -15.89
C ASN A 321 22.66 -15.58 -16.20
N GLN A 322 23.48 -16.63 -16.34
CA GLN A 322 22.99 -18.00 -16.53
C GLN A 322 22.29 -18.55 -15.29
N GLY A 323 22.82 -18.30 -14.09
CA GLY A 323 22.32 -18.87 -12.84
C GLY A 323 22.45 -20.40 -12.78
N GLU A 324 21.95 -21.01 -11.71
CA GLU A 324 21.79 -22.47 -11.62
C GLU A 324 20.50 -22.93 -12.29
N SER A 325 19.45 -22.10 -12.23
CA SER A 325 18.16 -22.34 -12.88
C SER A 325 17.82 -21.30 -13.96
N LYS A 326 16.89 -21.66 -14.87
CA LYS A 326 16.50 -20.77 -15.97
C LYS A 326 15.79 -19.49 -15.51
N THR A 327 15.12 -19.50 -14.36
CA THR A 327 14.37 -18.36 -13.80
C THR A 327 15.15 -17.54 -12.78
N GLU A 328 16.22 -18.09 -12.21
CA GLU A 328 17.06 -17.41 -11.21
C GLU A 328 17.79 -16.20 -11.80
N ILE A 329 17.76 -15.10 -11.05
CA ILE A 329 18.53 -13.89 -11.31
C ILE A 329 19.73 -13.91 -10.36
N GLN A 330 20.84 -14.47 -10.82
CA GLN A 330 22.08 -14.51 -10.05
C GLN A 330 22.91 -13.24 -10.33
N VAL A 331 23.17 -12.46 -9.29
CA VAL A 331 23.90 -11.17 -9.37
C VAL A 331 25.34 -11.29 -8.86
N ALA A 332 25.64 -12.37 -8.13
CA ALA A 332 26.96 -12.67 -7.58
C ALA A 332 27.28 -14.16 -7.68
N ILE A 333 28.56 -14.50 -7.87
CA ILE A 333 29.07 -15.88 -7.87
C ILE A 333 30.20 -16.03 -6.86
N SER A 334 30.50 -17.26 -6.42
CA SER A 334 31.66 -17.47 -5.56
C SER A 334 32.96 -17.16 -6.29
N ARG A 335 33.99 -16.78 -5.53
CA ARG A 335 35.34 -16.56 -6.06
C ARG A 335 35.88 -17.82 -6.76
N THR A 336 35.60 -19.00 -6.23
CA THR A 336 36.06 -20.27 -6.81
C THR A 336 35.42 -20.49 -8.18
N GLU A 337 34.10 -20.29 -8.31
CA GLU A 337 33.41 -20.38 -9.61
C GLU A 337 33.95 -19.36 -10.62
N ALA A 338 34.21 -18.13 -10.18
CA ALA A 338 34.83 -17.13 -11.03
C ALA A 338 36.21 -17.58 -11.52
N GLU A 339 37.07 -18.10 -10.64
CA GLU A 339 38.39 -18.63 -11.01
C GLU A 339 38.28 -19.81 -11.99
N GLU A 340 37.32 -20.71 -11.81
CA GLU A 340 37.08 -21.86 -12.69
C GLU A 340 36.61 -21.44 -14.09
N GLU A 341 35.65 -20.51 -14.18
CA GLU A 341 35.17 -20.03 -15.48
C GLU A 341 36.24 -19.24 -16.24
N LEU A 342 37.01 -18.41 -15.52
CA LEU A 342 38.16 -17.73 -16.14
C LEU A 342 39.24 -18.72 -16.56
N SER A 343 39.50 -19.79 -15.79
CA SER A 343 40.45 -20.85 -16.17
C SER A 343 40.07 -21.50 -17.50
N LYS A 344 38.78 -21.84 -17.70
CA LYS A 344 38.28 -22.40 -18.96
C LYS A 344 38.56 -21.46 -20.14
N PHE A 345 38.29 -20.16 -19.98
CA PHE A 345 38.56 -19.16 -21.00
C PHE A 345 40.06 -19.02 -21.31
N ILE A 346 40.88 -18.87 -20.27
CA ILE A 346 42.34 -18.67 -20.35
C ILE A 346 43.02 -19.86 -21.03
N LYS A 347 42.61 -21.09 -20.67
CA LYS A 347 43.09 -22.32 -21.28
C LYS A 347 42.77 -22.38 -22.78
N ASN A 348 41.55 -22.00 -23.17
CA ASN A 348 41.15 -21.94 -24.59
C ASN A 348 41.94 -20.88 -25.38
N LYS A 349 42.52 -19.88 -24.71
CA LYS A 349 43.40 -18.86 -25.31
C LYS A 349 44.89 -19.25 -25.30
N GLY A 350 45.25 -20.42 -24.75
CA GLY A 350 46.62 -20.92 -24.73
C GLY A 350 47.49 -20.41 -23.57
N PHE A 351 46.89 -19.77 -22.56
CA PHE A 351 47.61 -19.28 -21.38
C PHE A 351 47.61 -20.33 -20.25
N PRO A 352 48.64 -20.36 -19.38
CA PRO A 352 48.66 -21.18 -18.18
C PRO A 352 47.52 -20.88 -17.20
N GLU A 353 47.00 -21.90 -16.54
CA GLU A 353 45.84 -21.81 -15.64
C GLU A 353 46.03 -20.87 -14.45
N TYR A 354 47.27 -20.68 -13.95
CA TYR A 354 47.54 -19.78 -12.83
C TYR A 354 47.17 -18.31 -13.12
N TYR A 355 47.08 -17.91 -14.40
CA TYR A 355 46.66 -16.57 -14.78
C TYR A 355 45.20 -16.27 -14.37
N SER A 356 44.34 -17.29 -14.21
CA SER A 356 42.96 -17.11 -13.75
C SER A 356 42.89 -16.37 -12.41
N LYS A 357 43.65 -16.83 -11.42
CA LYS A 357 43.73 -16.21 -10.09
C LYS A 357 44.36 -14.83 -10.12
N GLN A 358 45.34 -14.63 -11.00
CA GLN A 358 46.07 -13.37 -11.12
C GLN A 358 45.21 -12.30 -11.78
N TRP A 359 44.61 -12.61 -12.93
CA TRP A 359 43.75 -11.69 -13.67
C TRP A 359 42.44 -11.40 -12.93
N LEU A 360 41.90 -12.37 -12.18
CA LEU A 360 40.76 -12.09 -11.30
C LEU A 360 41.11 -11.08 -10.21
N LYS A 361 42.31 -11.18 -9.60
CA LYS A 361 42.79 -10.17 -8.64
C LYS A 361 42.93 -8.80 -9.30
N ASP A 362 43.44 -8.74 -10.53
CA ASP A 362 43.54 -7.49 -11.27
C ASP A 362 42.15 -6.89 -11.53
N LEU A 363 41.17 -7.68 -11.95
CA LEU A 363 39.80 -7.22 -12.18
C LEU A 363 39.13 -6.72 -10.88
N LEU A 364 39.30 -7.43 -9.76
CA LEU A 364 38.75 -7.02 -8.46
C LEU A 364 39.36 -5.71 -7.95
N LYS A 365 40.64 -5.50 -8.24
CA LYS A 365 41.37 -4.32 -7.79
C LYS A 365 41.14 -3.12 -8.69
N TYR A 366 41.04 -3.36 -9.99
CA TYR A 366 41.13 -2.35 -11.02
C TYR A 366 39.92 -2.23 -11.93
N HIS A 367 38.84 -2.97 -11.73
CA HIS A 367 37.67 -2.93 -12.62
C HIS A 367 36.34 -2.78 -11.87
N LEU A 368 35.25 -2.87 -12.63
CA LEU A 368 33.86 -2.64 -12.23
C LEU A 368 33.24 -3.85 -11.54
N ILE A 369 34.07 -4.73 -10.99
CA ILE A 369 33.68 -5.83 -10.11
C ILE A 369 34.31 -5.64 -8.74
N HIS A 370 33.72 -6.26 -7.72
CA HIS A 370 34.23 -6.19 -6.35
C HIS A 370 33.93 -7.48 -5.59
N LEU A 371 34.64 -7.65 -4.47
CA LEU A 371 34.32 -8.68 -3.48
C LEU A 371 33.14 -8.22 -2.63
N GLU A 372 32.15 -9.08 -2.50
CA GLU A 372 31.01 -8.95 -1.61
C GLU A 372 31.13 -9.97 -0.47
N GLY A 373 31.17 -9.48 0.77
CA GLY A 373 31.49 -10.31 1.93
C GLY A 373 32.90 -10.91 1.85
N ASN A 374 33.05 -12.17 2.27
CA ASN A 374 34.37 -12.82 2.31
C ASN A 374 34.69 -13.64 1.05
N HIS A 375 33.71 -14.00 0.21
CA HIS A 375 33.92 -15.01 -0.83
C HIS A 375 33.14 -14.82 -2.15
N LYS A 376 32.22 -13.84 -2.26
CA LYS A 376 31.44 -13.63 -3.49
C LYS A 376 31.98 -12.47 -4.32
N ILE A 377 31.78 -12.55 -5.63
CA ILE A 377 32.18 -11.54 -6.61
C ILE A 377 30.92 -11.06 -7.32
N ALA A 378 30.78 -9.75 -7.45
CA ALA A 378 29.65 -9.10 -8.14
C ALA A 378 30.14 -7.91 -8.99
N PHE A 379 29.33 -7.54 -9.98
CA PHE A 379 29.50 -6.24 -10.65
C PHE A 379 29.03 -5.12 -9.72
N ARG A 380 29.75 -4.00 -9.74
CA ARG A 380 29.38 -2.79 -8.98
C ARG A 380 28.00 -2.26 -9.33
N HIS A 381 27.53 -2.53 -10.54
CA HIS A 381 26.16 -2.25 -10.94
C HIS A 381 25.64 -3.27 -11.95
N GLN A 382 24.40 -3.72 -11.76
CA GLN A 382 23.79 -4.78 -12.57
C GLN A 382 23.60 -4.39 -14.04
N LEU A 383 23.36 -3.10 -14.37
CA LEU A 383 23.33 -2.66 -15.78
C LEU A 383 24.66 -2.91 -16.52
N ILE A 384 25.80 -2.86 -15.81
CA ILE A 384 27.11 -3.17 -16.42
C ILE A 384 27.23 -4.67 -16.68
N GLN A 385 26.79 -5.51 -15.73
CA GLN A 385 26.67 -6.95 -15.93
C GLN A 385 25.81 -7.23 -17.17
N GLU A 386 24.60 -6.67 -17.23
CA GLU A 386 23.65 -6.86 -18.33
C GLU A 386 24.24 -6.40 -19.68
N TYR A 387 25.01 -5.30 -19.70
CA TYR A 387 25.74 -4.86 -20.90
C TYR A 387 26.80 -5.87 -21.35
N TYR A 388 27.66 -6.36 -20.45
CA TYR A 388 28.67 -7.36 -20.84
C TYR A 388 28.03 -8.69 -21.22
N THR A 389 26.90 -9.07 -20.61
CA THR A 389 26.07 -10.19 -21.05
C THR A 389 25.55 -9.96 -22.47
N ALA A 390 25.10 -8.75 -22.80
CA ALA A 390 24.64 -8.38 -24.15
C ALA A 390 25.77 -8.50 -25.19
N GLU A 391 26.99 -8.07 -24.86
CA GLU A 391 28.17 -8.22 -25.74
C GLU A 391 28.48 -9.70 -26.03
N GLU A 392 28.42 -10.56 -25.02
CA GLU A 392 28.66 -11.99 -25.20
C GLU A 392 27.52 -12.66 -25.99
N LEU A 393 26.26 -12.26 -25.73
CA LEU A 393 25.10 -12.72 -26.50
C LEU A 393 25.22 -12.30 -27.98
N LYS A 394 25.74 -11.10 -28.28
CA LYS A 394 25.97 -10.61 -29.64
C LYS A 394 26.85 -11.56 -30.45
N LYS A 395 27.88 -12.15 -29.85
CA LYS A 395 28.78 -13.10 -30.51
C LYS A 395 28.09 -14.44 -30.79
N LYS A 396 27.18 -14.87 -29.91
CA LYS A 396 26.48 -16.16 -30.03
C LYS A 396 25.26 -16.08 -30.94
N LEU A 397 24.62 -14.92 -31.04
CA LEU A 397 23.36 -14.70 -31.76
C LEU A 397 23.32 -15.30 -33.18
N PRO A 398 24.36 -15.15 -34.04
CA PRO A 398 24.35 -15.72 -35.38
C PRO A 398 24.31 -17.26 -35.42
N HIS A 399 24.70 -17.92 -34.32
CA HIS A 399 24.81 -19.37 -34.22
C HIS A 399 23.63 -20.01 -33.45
N LEU A 400 22.76 -19.21 -32.83
CA LEU A 400 21.57 -19.71 -32.15
C LEU A 400 20.49 -20.06 -33.17
N ARG A 401 19.75 -21.16 -32.94
CA ARG A 401 18.50 -21.45 -33.66
C ARG A 401 17.34 -20.63 -33.11
N ASP A 402 16.28 -20.48 -33.90
CA ASP A 402 15.10 -19.70 -33.49
C ASP A 402 14.44 -20.27 -32.23
N GLU A 403 14.34 -21.59 -32.11
CA GLU A 403 13.77 -22.25 -30.92
C GLU A 403 14.61 -21.98 -29.67
N GLN A 404 15.94 -22.00 -29.80
CA GLN A 404 16.86 -21.71 -28.69
C GLN A 404 16.74 -20.26 -28.26
N LEU A 405 16.72 -19.33 -29.22
CA LEU A 405 16.58 -17.90 -28.93
C LEU A 405 15.26 -17.60 -28.21
N LYS A 406 14.16 -18.23 -28.64
CA LYS A 406 12.86 -18.14 -27.97
C LYS A 406 12.89 -18.71 -26.56
N TRP A 407 13.24 -19.99 -26.43
CA TRP A 407 13.06 -20.73 -25.18
C TRP A 407 14.07 -20.36 -24.11
N ASP A 408 15.33 -20.12 -24.47
CA ASP A 408 16.40 -19.95 -23.48
C ASP A 408 16.67 -18.48 -23.14
N TYR A 409 16.21 -17.54 -23.98
CA TYR A 409 16.50 -16.11 -23.82
C TYR A 409 15.23 -15.27 -23.75
N LEU A 410 14.44 -15.20 -24.83
CA LEU A 410 13.29 -14.27 -24.90
C LEU A 410 12.17 -14.60 -23.90
N ASN A 411 12.04 -15.85 -23.47
CA ASN A 411 11.00 -16.29 -22.54
C ASN A 411 11.31 -16.03 -21.06
N TYR A 412 12.51 -15.59 -20.70
CA TYR A 412 12.91 -15.38 -19.31
C TYR A 412 13.28 -13.92 -19.02
N LEU A 413 12.68 -13.36 -17.96
CA LEU A 413 12.77 -11.95 -17.61
C LEU A 413 14.23 -11.44 -17.48
N LYS A 414 15.14 -12.28 -16.97
CA LYS A 414 16.56 -11.96 -16.77
C LYS A 414 17.32 -11.57 -18.05
N TRP A 415 16.82 -11.96 -19.22
CA TRP A 415 17.42 -11.63 -20.51
C TRP A 415 16.83 -10.39 -21.17
N THR A 416 15.76 -9.80 -20.61
CA THR A 416 15.08 -8.66 -21.22
C THR A 416 16.02 -7.48 -21.45
N GLU A 417 16.73 -7.03 -20.41
CA GLU A 417 17.67 -5.91 -20.51
C GLU A 417 18.93 -6.26 -21.33
N PRO A 418 19.57 -7.43 -21.16
CA PRO A 418 20.65 -7.86 -22.05
C PRO A 418 20.25 -7.89 -23.54
N VAL A 419 19.05 -8.36 -23.88
CA VAL A 419 18.57 -8.41 -25.27
C VAL A 419 18.23 -7.00 -25.80
N ALA A 420 17.66 -6.13 -24.97
CA ALA A 420 17.43 -4.72 -25.33
C ALA A 420 18.76 -4.01 -25.65
N LEU A 421 19.75 -4.10 -24.75
CA LEU A 421 21.09 -3.53 -24.96
C LEU A 421 21.78 -4.11 -26.20
N LEU A 422 21.64 -5.42 -26.42
CA LEU A 422 22.13 -6.09 -27.63
C LEU A 422 21.56 -5.47 -28.90
N LEU A 423 20.25 -5.24 -28.98
CA LEU A 423 19.59 -4.69 -30.17
C LEU A 423 20.09 -3.28 -30.52
N GLY A 424 20.43 -2.47 -29.53
CA GLY A 424 21.08 -1.18 -29.72
C GLY A 424 22.50 -1.28 -30.31
N LEU A 425 23.20 -2.39 -30.05
CA LEU A 425 24.56 -2.68 -30.50
C LEU A 425 24.62 -3.44 -31.85
N LEU A 426 23.50 -3.92 -32.38
CA LEU A 426 23.46 -4.68 -33.62
C LEU A 426 23.54 -3.77 -34.85
N ASP A 427 24.55 -4.00 -35.69
CA ASP A 427 24.70 -3.36 -37.01
C ASP A 427 24.20 -4.25 -38.16
N ASN A 428 23.37 -5.26 -37.87
CA ASN A 428 22.81 -6.20 -38.85
C ASN A 428 21.28 -6.18 -38.82
N GLU A 429 20.65 -5.64 -39.88
CA GLU A 429 19.18 -5.54 -39.99
C GLU A 429 18.48 -6.90 -39.85
N THR A 430 19.00 -7.93 -40.53
CA THR A 430 18.39 -9.27 -40.54
C THR A 430 18.33 -9.88 -39.15
N GLN A 431 19.42 -9.78 -38.38
CA GLN A 431 19.45 -10.27 -37.01
C GLN A 431 18.57 -9.43 -36.08
N ALA A 432 18.56 -8.10 -36.22
CA ALA A 432 17.69 -7.24 -35.43
C ALA A 432 16.20 -7.57 -35.65
N LYS A 433 15.77 -7.69 -36.92
CA LYS A 433 14.40 -8.09 -37.28
C LYS A 433 14.06 -9.49 -36.78
N ARG A 434 15.01 -10.42 -36.86
CA ARG A 434 14.85 -11.79 -36.34
C ARG A 434 14.54 -11.78 -34.85
N VAL A 435 15.35 -11.10 -34.03
CA VAL A 435 15.14 -11.02 -32.57
C VAL A 435 13.78 -10.39 -32.25
N VAL A 436 13.43 -9.27 -32.88
CA VAL A 436 12.14 -8.59 -32.65
C VAL A 436 10.96 -9.46 -33.05
N LYS A 437 11.02 -10.11 -34.22
CA LYS A 437 9.96 -11.01 -34.70
C LYS A 437 9.73 -12.17 -33.72
N LEU A 438 10.81 -12.82 -33.29
CA LEU A 438 10.73 -13.92 -32.32
C LEU A 438 10.22 -13.43 -30.96
N GLY A 439 10.58 -12.21 -30.55
CA GLY A 439 10.06 -11.56 -29.35
C GLY A 439 8.55 -11.35 -29.43
N LEU A 440 8.03 -10.83 -30.55
CA LEU A 440 6.61 -10.65 -30.80
C LEU A 440 5.82 -11.98 -30.80
N GLU A 441 6.44 -13.07 -31.25
CA GLU A 441 5.83 -14.41 -31.22
C GLU A 441 5.72 -15.00 -29.80
N ILE A 442 6.55 -14.55 -28.86
CA ILE A 442 6.54 -14.98 -27.45
C ILE A 442 5.64 -14.09 -26.59
N ASP A 443 5.88 -12.77 -26.66
CA ASP A 443 5.13 -11.77 -25.93
C ASP A 443 5.09 -10.47 -26.76
N LEU A 444 3.88 -10.06 -27.14
CA LEU A 444 3.67 -8.88 -27.99
C LEU A 444 4.21 -7.58 -27.37
N LYS A 445 4.10 -7.41 -26.05
CA LYS A 445 4.62 -6.22 -25.35
C LYS A 445 6.15 -6.24 -25.31
N LEU A 446 6.75 -7.40 -25.04
CA LEU A 446 8.19 -7.57 -25.09
C LEU A 446 8.71 -7.26 -26.50
N GLY A 447 8.13 -7.89 -27.52
CA GLY A 447 8.53 -7.67 -28.91
C GLY A 447 8.39 -6.22 -29.36
N ALA A 448 7.31 -5.53 -28.94
CA ALA A 448 7.13 -4.11 -29.22
C ALA A 448 8.17 -3.23 -28.52
N ARG A 449 8.47 -3.48 -27.24
CA ARG A 449 9.56 -2.81 -26.53
C ARG A 449 10.89 -3.01 -27.26
N LEU A 450 11.23 -4.26 -27.57
CA LEU A 450 12.47 -4.61 -28.28
C LEU A 450 12.56 -3.95 -29.66
N ALA A 451 11.43 -3.77 -30.37
CA ALA A 451 11.41 -3.08 -31.65
C ALA A 451 11.91 -1.62 -31.56
N GLY A 452 11.66 -0.97 -30.42
CA GLY A 452 12.14 0.36 -30.07
C GLY A 452 13.63 0.42 -29.72
N GLU A 453 14.16 -0.61 -29.08
CA GLU A 453 15.57 -0.66 -28.63
C GLU A 453 16.57 -0.89 -29.78
N VAL A 454 16.07 -1.31 -30.95
CA VAL A 454 16.88 -1.55 -32.14
C VAL A 454 17.57 -0.26 -32.59
N ASN A 455 18.84 -0.42 -32.97
CA ASN A 455 19.63 0.64 -33.60
C ASN A 455 18.79 1.47 -34.58
N PHE A 456 18.80 2.79 -34.41
CA PHE A 456 17.96 3.74 -35.15
C PHE A 456 17.97 3.52 -36.67
N LYS A 457 19.09 3.06 -37.25
CA LYS A 457 19.20 2.71 -38.68
C LYS A 457 18.14 1.72 -39.17
N PHE A 458 17.70 0.80 -38.30
CA PHE A 458 16.78 -0.29 -38.61
C PHE A 458 15.47 -0.22 -37.82
N GLN A 459 15.31 0.78 -36.96
CA GLN A 459 14.15 0.90 -36.07
C GLN A 459 12.84 1.03 -36.86
N LYS A 460 12.84 1.71 -38.01
CA LYS A 460 11.66 1.82 -38.88
C LYS A 460 11.16 0.44 -39.34
N GLN A 461 12.07 -0.46 -39.70
CA GLN A 461 11.74 -1.81 -40.17
C GLN A 461 11.21 -2.69 -39.04
N THR A 462 11.75 -2.56 -37.83
CA THR A 462 11.31 -3.36 -36.68
C THR A 462 10.02 -2.85 -36.08
N VAL A 463 9.82 -1.53 -36.00
CA VAL A 463 8.53 -0.92 -35.63
C VAL A 463 7.45 -1.22 -36.67
N GLY A 464 7.83 -1.32 -37.95
CA GLY A 464 6.96 -1.82 -39.02
C GLY A 464 6.38 -3.22 -38.75
N LEU A 465 7.11 -4.10 -38.04
CA LEU A 465 6.58 -5.40 -37.63
C LEU A 465 5.43 -5.26 -36.62
N VAL A 466 5.52 -4.28 -35.72
CA VAL A 466 4.48 -3.97 -34.72
C VAL A 466 3.23 -3.38 -35.40
N LEU A 467 3.43 -2.46 -36.37
CA LEU A 467 2.34 -1.90 -37.17
C LEU A 467 1.56 -2.97 -37.95
N GLY A 468 2.30 -3.97 -38.46
CA GLY A 468 1.75 -5.09 -39.23
C GLY A 468 1.02 -6.17 -38.42
N LEU A 469 1.00 -6.07 -37.08
CA LEU A 469 0.30 -7.06 -36.24
C LEU A 469 -1.21 -7.05 -36.50
N ASP A 470 -1.81 -8.23 -36.59
CA ASP A 470 -3.27 -8.38 -36.65
C ASP A 470 -3.84 -8.50 -35.22
N VAL A 471 -4.02 -7.34 -34.59
CA VAL A 471 -4.54 -7.21 -33.22
C VAL A 471 -5.52 -6.03 -33.15
N PRO A 472 -6.42 -5.97 -32.14
CA PRO A 472 -7.35 -4.85 -31.98
C PRO A 472 -6.64 -3.50 -32.01
N LYS A 473 -7.24 -2.50 -32.66
CA LYS A 473 -6.64 -1.17 -32.88
C LYS A 473 -6.10 -0.53 -31.59
N TRP A 474 -6.89 -0.52 -30.51
CA TRP A 474 -6.48 0.09 -29.24
C TRP A 474 -5.24 -0.60 -28.66
N PHE A 475 -5.15 -1.93 -28.81
CA PHE A 475 -4.01 -2.69 -28.32
C PHE A 475 -2.79 -2.48 -29.21
N LYS A 476 -2.97 -2.40 -30.54
CA LYS A 476 -1.91 -2.01 -31.47
C LYS A 476 -1.31 -0.66 -31.09
N VAL A 477 -2.15 0.35 -30.88
CA VAL A 477 -1.74 1.70 -30.46
C VAL A 477 -0.94 1.66 -29.15
N LYS A 478 -1.38 0.84 -28.17
CA LYS A 478 -0.62 0.62 -26.93
C LYS A 478 0.76 -0.02 -27.19
N LEU A 479 0.84 -1.02 -28.08
CA LEU A 479 2.12 -1.63 -28.47
C LEU A 479 3.04 -0.62 -29.18
N LEU A 480 2.50 0.26 -30.01
CA LEU A 480 3.27 1.32 -30.66
C LEU A 480 3.87 2.30 -29.65
N GLY A 481 3.13 2.66 -28.58
CA GLY A 481 3.66 3.44 -27.46
C GLY A 481 4.87 2.78 -26.78
N LEU A 482 4.81 1.47 -26.55
CA LEU A 482 5.92 0.71 -25.95
C LEU A 482 7.20 0.71 -26.80
N THR A 483 7.11 0.99 -28.11
CA THR A 483 8.30 1.14 -28.95
C THR A 483 9.08 2.40 -28.66
N LYS A 484 8.48 3.40 -27.99
CA LYS A 484 9.05 4.73 -27.75
C LYS A 484 9.63 5.41 -29.01
N SER A 485 9.19 4.99 -30.20
CA SER A 485 9.78 5.43 -31.46
C SER A 485 9.08 6.66 -32.02
N ASN A 486 9.86 7.64 -32.48
CA ASN A 486 9.33 8.78 -33.23
C ASN A 486 8.69 8.38 -34.57
N GLN A 487 8.97 7.18 -35.08
CA GLN A 487 8.44 6.71 -36.35
C GLN A 487 6.92 6.52 -36.34
N VAL A 488 6.29 6.37 -35.16
CA VAL A 488 4.85 6.10 -35.02
C VAL A 488 4.04 7.31 -34.56
N VAL A 489 4.69 8.46 -34.35
CA VAL A 489 4.02 9.64 -33.80
C VAL A 489 2.89 10.13 -34.71
N ASN A 490 3.07 10.06 -36.03
CA ASN A 490 2.03 10.47 -36.97
C ASN A 490 0.82 9.53 -36.92
N GLU A 491 1.07 8.22 -36.90
CA GLU A 491 0.04 7.19 -36.78
C GLU A 491 -0.72 7.30 -35.45
N LEU A 492 -0.01 7.57 -34.35
CA LEU A 492 -0.62 7.81 -33.05
C LEU A 492 -1.40 9.12 -33.00
N SER A 493 -0.92 10.17 -33.65
CA SER A 493 -1.64 11.44 -33.76
C SER A 493 -2.95 11.27 -34.54
N GLN A 494 -2.95 10.47 -35.61
CA GLN A 494 -4.18 10.11 -36.32
C GLN A 494 -5.12 9.26 -35.45
N ALA A 495 -4.58 8.38 -34.60
CA ALA A 495 -5.38 7.56 -33.68
C ALA A 495 -6.06 8.38 -32.57
N LEU A 496 -5.66 9.63 -32.32
CA LEU A 496 -6.41 10.55 -31.47
C LEU A 496 -7.76 10.95 -32.07
N GLU A 497 -7.95 10.81 -33.39
CA GLU A 497 -9.18 11.11 -34.10
C GLU A 497 -10.06 9.86 -34.32
N ASP A 498 -9.70 8.71 -33.76
CA ASP A 498 -10.48 7.48 -33.96
C ASP A 498 -11.84 7.54 -33.24
N SER A 499 -12.88 7.00 -33.88
CA SER A 499 -14.23 6.90 -33.32
C SER A 499 -14.29 6.14 -31.98
N ASP A 500 -13.37 5.20 -31.74
CA ASP A 500 -13.31 4.40 -30.52
C ASP A 500 -12.55 5.12 -29.39
N TRP A 501 -13.23 5.33 -28.26
CA TRP A 501 -12.65 6.04 -27.10
C TRP A 501 -11.41 5.34 -26.51
N GLY A 502 -11.36 4.01 -26.58
CA GLY A 502 -10.23 3.21 -26.10
C GLY A 502 -9.01 3.41 -26.98
N VAL A 503 -9.20 3.56 -28.29
CA VAL A 503 -8.12 3.91 -29.24
C VAL A 503 -7.57 5.30 -28.95
N ARG A 504 -8.44 6.31 -28.80
CA ARG A 504 -8.01 7.69 -28.47
C ARG A 504 -7.26 7.77 -27.14
N ARG A 505 -7.74 7.05 -26.12
CA ARG A 505 -7.03 6.91 -24.84
C ARG A 505 -5.63 6.37 -25.04
N SER A 506 -5.52 5.20 -25.66
CA SER A 506 -4.24 4.55 -25.84
C SER A 506 -3.31 5.37 -26.72
N ALA A 507 -3.84 6.17 -27.65
CA ALA A 507 -3.04 7.05 -28.50
C ALA A 507 -2.40 8.19 -27.71
N ALA A 508 -3.17 8.87 -26.85
CA ALA A 508 -2.63 9.90 -25.97
C ALA A 508 -1.62 9.34 -24.96
N GLU A 509 -1.90 8.16 -24.37
CA GLU A 509 -0.98 7.47 -23.48
C GLU A 509 0.32 7.09 -24.20
N ALA A 510 0.22 6.55 -25.42
CA ALA A 510 1.37 6.17 -26.24
C ALA A 510 2.21 7.38 -26.65
N LEU A 511 1.60 8.50 -27.03
CA LEU A 511 2.30 9.75 -27.32
C LEU A 511 3.00 10.31 -26.07
N ALA A 512 2.37 10.19 -24.89
CA ALA A 512 2.99 10.56 -23.63
C ALA A 512 4.19 9.67 -23.27
N GLU A 513 4.10 8.36 -23.54
CA GLU A 513 5.19 7.40 -23.34
C GLU A 513 6.38 7.64 -24.28
N ILE A 514 6.11 8.11 -25.50
CA ILE A 514 7.15 8.52 -26.46
C ILE A 514 7.79 9.84 -26.00
N GLY A 515 6.99 10.84 -25.62
CA GLY A 515 7.45 12.06 -24.94
C GLY A 515 8.42 12.95 -25.72
N THR A 516 8.56 12.76 -27.03
CA THR A 516 9.47 13.54 -27.87
C THR A 516 8.86 14.86 -28.33
N GLU A 517 9.65 15.73 -28.98
CA GLU A 517 9.15 17.02 -29.50
C GLU A 517 7.99 16.84 -30.48
N THR A 518 8.13 15.86 -31.38
CA THR A 518 7.09 15.55 -32.37
C THR A 518 5.82 15.02 -31.69
N ALA A 519 5.96 14.16 -30.68
CA ALA A 519 4.82 13.66 -29.91
C ALA A 519 4.13 14.77 -29.12
N THR A 520 4.93 15.67 -28.51
CA THR A 520 4.45 16.84 -27.77
C THR A 520 3.69 17.79 -28.70
N ALA A 521 4.22 18.09 -29.89
CA ALA A 521 3.55 18.92 -30.88
C ALA A 521 2.21 18.31 -31.35
N GLY A 522 2.16 16.98 -31.54
CA GLY A 522 0.92 16.26 -31.85
C GLY A 522 -0.13 16.39 -30.75
N LEU A 523 0.28 16.26 -29.48
CA LEU A 523 -0.60 16.44 -28.32
C LEU A 523 -1.05 17.90 -28.14
N LEU A 524 -0.19 18.87 -28.39
CA LEU A 524 -0.56 20.29 -28.32
C LEU A 524 -1.64 20.63 -29.34
N LYS A 525 -1.50 20.14 -30.58
CA LYS A 525 -2.56 20.28 -31.59
C LYS A 525 -3.87 19.62 -31.13
N ALA A 526 -3.79 18.51 -30.40
CA ALA A 526 -4.95 17.81 -29.88
C ALA A 526 -5.64 18.53 -28.70
N LEU A 527 -5.01 19.52 -28.08
CA LEU A 527 -5.68 20.42 -27.13
C LEU A 527 -6.75 21.27 -27.81
N GLU A 528 -6.62 21.57 -29.10
CA GLU A 528 -7.59 22.36 -29.87
C GLU A 528 -8.65 21.50 -30.57
N HIS A 529 -8.72 20.22 -30.22
CA HIS A 529 -9.63 19.28 -30.88
C HIS A 529 -11.10 19.55 -30.52
N SER A 530 -12.03 19.29 -31.44
CA SER A 530 -13.46 19.53 -31.21
C SER A 530 -14.08 18.62 -30.13
N ASP A 531 -13.56 17.40 -29.99
CA ASP A 531 -13.96 16.41 -28.98
C ASP A 531 -13.27 16.66 -27.63
N ASP A 532 -14.07 16.80 -26.57
CA ASP A 532 -13.62 17.05 -25.19
C ASP A 532 -12.72 15.94 -24.61
N ASP A 533 -13.01 14.67 -24.92
CA ASP A 533 -12.21 13.53 -24.46
C ASP A 533 -10.79 13.59 -25.05
N VAL A 534 -10.66 14.02 -26.30
CA VAL A 534 -9.35 14.23 -26.95
C VAL A 534 -8.56 15.34 -26.26
N ARG A 535 -9.19 16.49 -26.00
CA ARG A 535 -8.54 17.62 -25.32
C ARG A 535 -8.09 17.24 -23.90
N MET A 536 -8.95 16.56 -23.14
CA MET A 536 -8.62 16.05 -21.81
C MET A 536 -7.41 15.13 -21.84
N ARG A 537 -7.41 14.17 -22.76
CA ARG A 537 -6.32 13.20 -22.91
C ARG A 537 -5.02 13.85 -23.34
N ALA A 538 -5.08 14.82 -24.23
CA ALA A 538 -3.94 15.61 -24.65
C ALA A 538 -3.32 16.36 -23.46
N ALA A 539 -4.13 17.02 -22.65
CA ALA A 539 -3.68 17.73 -21.45
C ALA A 539 -3.04 16.78 -20.41
N LEU A 540 -3.66 15.61 -20.18
CA LEU A 540 -3.10 14.59 -19.31
C LEU A 540 -1.77 14.05 -19.82
N ALA A 541 -1.69 13.76 -21.12
CA ALA A 541 -0.47 13.30 -21.78
C ALA A 541 0.65 14.35 -21.67
N LEU A 542 0.37 15.62 -21.97
CA LEU A 542 1.32 16.73 -21.84
C LEU A 542 1.76 16.92 -20.38
N SER A 543 0.86 16.72 -19.42
CA SER A 543 1.22 16.79 -18.00
C SER A 543 2.19 15.67 -17.58
N LYS A 544 2.03 14.46 -18.15
CA LYS A 544 2.95 13.33 -17.93
C LYS A 544 4.30 13.57 -18.62
N ILE A 545 4.29 14.23 -19.78
CA ILE A 545 5.53 14.62 -20.47
C ILE A 545 6.28 15.66 -19.65
N GLY A 546 5.64 16.77 -19.26
CA GLY A 546 6.21 17.81 -18.39
C GLY A 546 7.60 18.31 -18.81
N SER A 547 7.84 18.49 -20.12
CA SER A 547 9.07 19.10 -20.66
C SER A 547 8.95 20.64 -20.67
N GLU A 548 10.06 21.37 -20.71
CA GLU A 548 10.05 22.84 -20.86
C GLU A 548 9.26 23.28 -22.11
N THR A 549 9.36 22.54 -23.21
CA THR A 549 8.61 22.79 -24.44
C THR A 549 7.11 22.60 -24.24
N ALA A 550 6.70 21.53 -23.57
CA ALA A 550 5.30 21.31 -23.22
C ALA A 550 4.78 22.41 -22.29
N ILE A 551 5.58 22.83 -21.29
CA ILE A 551 5.22 23.93 -20.39
C ILE A 551 5.04 25.23 -21.17
N ALA A 552 6.02 25.62 -21.98
CA ALA A 552 5.96 26.87 -22.76
C ALA A 552 4.72 26.94 -23.67
N GLU A 553 4.34 25.83 -24.28
CA GLU A 553 3.15 25.78 -25.14
C GLU A 553 1.84 25.69 -24.33
N LEU A 554 1.83 25.00 -23.19
CA LEU A 554 0.70 25.04 -22.25
C LEU A 554 0.48 26.46 -21.69
N LEU A 555 1.54 27.24 -21.46
CA LEU A 555 1.43 28.63 -21.05
C LEU A 555 0.77 29.48 -22.14
N LYS A 556 1.08 29.25 -23.42
CA LYS A 556 0.35 29.90 -24.53
C LYS A 556 -1.11 29.45 -24.59
N ALA A 557 -1.39 28.18 -24.32
CA ALA A 557 -2.75 27.64 -24.30
C ALA A 557 -3.63 28.23 -23.18
N LEU A 558 -3.04 28.81 -22.13
CA LEU A 558 -3.78 29.61 -21.14
C LEU A 558 -4.37 30.91 -21.71
N GLU A 559 -3.91 31.37 -22.88
CA GLU A 559 -4.43 32.56 -23.56
C GLU A 559 -5.34 32.19 -24.75
N HIS A 560 -5.69 30.91 -24.89
CA HIS A 560 -6.50 30.43 -26.01
C HIS A 560 -7.93 30.98 -25.97
N SER A 561 -8.54 31.18 -27.15
CA SER A 561 -9.90 31.75 -27.26
C SER A 561 -11.00 30.89 -26.63
N ASP A 562 -10.83 29.57 -26.69
CA ASP A 562 -11.72 28.55 -26.09
C ASP A 562 -11.41 28.33 -24.60
N ASP A 563 -12.42 28.44 -23.74
CA ASP A 563 -12.30 28.30 -22.29
C ASP A 563 -11.91 26.88 -21.84
N ASP A 564 -12.33 25.84 -22.55
CA ASP A 564 -12.00 24.46 -22.22
C ASP A 564 -10.50 24.23 -22.43
N VAL A 565 -9.95 24.77 -23.52
CA VAL A 565 -8.50 24.71 -23.80
C VAL A 565 -7.71 25.41 -22.70
N ARG A 566 -8.12 26.61 -22.27
CA ARG A 566 -7.47 27.34 -21.16
C ARG A 566 -7.53 26.55 -19.86
N MET A 567 -8.69 25.98 -19.54
CA MET A 567 -8.88 25.14 -18.37
C MET A 567 -7.98 23.90 -18.40
N ARG A 568 -7.96 23.17 -19.53
CA ARG A 568 -7.13 21.97 -19.70
C ARG A 568 -5.64 22.30 -19.57
N ALA A 569 -5.22 23.46 -20.06
CA ALA A 569 -3.86 23.94 -19.88
C ALA A 569 -3.52 24.20 -18.40
N ALA A 570 -4.40 24.89 -17.66
CA ALA A 570 -4.23 25.11 -16.22
C ALA A 570 -4.15 23.79 -15.43
N LEU A 571 -5.00 22.82 -15.77
CA LEU A 571 -4.99 21.47 -15.19
C LEU A 571 -3.68 20.71 -15.47
N ALA A 572 -3.17 20.78 -16.71
CA ALA A 572 -1.92 20.15 -17.06
C ALA A 572 -0.74 20.79 -16.31
N LEU A 573 -0.68 22.13 -16.25
CA LEU A 573 0.34 22.87 -15.51
C LEU A 573 0.30 22.60 -14.00
N SER A 574 -0.90 22.42 -13.44
CA SER A 574 -1.11 22.00 -12.04
C SER A 574 -0.40 20.68 -11.71
N LYS A 575 -0.52 19.69 -12.61
CA LYS A 575 0.13 18.37 -12.43
C LYS A 575 1.64 18.40 -12.66
N ILE A 576 2.10 19.31 -13.50
CA ILE A 576 3.53 19.53 -13.75
C ILE A 576 4.18 20.20 -12.53
N GLY A 577 3.53 21.21 -11.94
CA GLY A 577 4.01 21.90 -10.73
C GLY A 577 5.22 22.80 -10.98
N SER A 578 5.40 23.34 -12.19
CA SER A 578 6.55 24.20 -12.51
C SER A 578 6.33 25.64 -12.05
N GLU A 579 7.31 26.21 -11.34
CA GLU A 579 7.30 27.64 -10.95
C GLU A 579 7.25 28.61 -12.13
N THR A 580 7.75 28.19 -13.31
CA THR A 580 7.67 29.00 -14.53
C THR A 580 6.23 29.35 -14.92
N ALA A 581 5.26 28.55 -14.48
CA ALA A 581 3.85 28.76 -14.77
C ALA A 581 3.17 29.80 -13.87
N ILE A 582 3.79 30.21 -12.77
CA ILE A 582 3.16 31.07 -11.75
C ILE A 582 2.67 32.38 -12.36
N ALA A 583 3.50 33.04 -13.17
CA ALA A 583 3.16 34.35 -13.73
C ALA A 583 1.89 34.31 -14.61
N GLU A 584 1.75 33.29 -15.46
CA GLU A 584 0.58 33.14 -16.33
C GLU A 584 -0.64 32.58 -15.58
N LEU A 585 -0.44 31.67 -14.62
CA LEU A 585 -1.53 31.20 -13.76
C LEU A 585 -2.12 32.34 -12.90
N LEU A 586 -1.28 33.28 -12.44
CA LEU A 586 -1.73 34.50 -11.77
C LEU A 586 -2.55 35.42 -12.68
N LYS A 587 -2.30 35.43 -14.00
CA LYS A 587 -3.18 36.11 -14.96
C LYS A 587 -4.49 35.32 -15.14
N ALA A 588 -4.42 33.99 -15.22
CA ALA A 588 -5.59 33.12 -15.36
C ALA A 588 -6.54 33.16 -14.15
N LEU A 589 -6.08 33.59 -12.96
CA LEU A 589 -6.96 33.95 -11.84
C LEU A 589 -7.93 35.11 -12.13
N LYS A 590 -7.76 35.82 -13.25
CA LYS A 590 -8.62 36.92 -13.70
C LYS A 590 -9.39 36.56 -14.98
N ASP A 591 -9.40 35.28 -15.37
CA ASP A 591 -10.10 34.82 -16.56
C ASP A 591 -11.60 35.12 -16.49
N SER A 592 -12.24 35.32 -17.65
CA SER A 592 -13.69 35.49 -17.73
C SER A 592 -14.45 34.27 -17.24
N ASP A 593 -13.91 33.06 -17.47
CA ASP A 593 -14.52 31.81 -17.07
C ASP A 593 -14.13 31.39 -15.64
N TRP A 594 -15.12 31.07 -14.82
CA TRP A 594 -14.93 30.74 -13.41
C TRP A 594 -14.25 29.38 -13.20
N TYR A 595 -14.38 28.46 -14.14
CA TYR A 595 -13.75 27.16 -14.08
C TYR A 595 -12.25 27.27 -14.37
N VAL A 596 -11.86 28.11 -15.33
CA VAL A 596 -10.45 28.47 -15.57
C VAL A 596 -9.83 29.11 -14.33
N ARG A 597 -10.50 30.11 -13.72
CA ARG A 597 -10.02 30.76 -12.48
C ARG A 597 -9.81 29.77 -11.33
N GLY A 598 -10.76 28.87 -11.09
CA GLY A 598 -10.65 27.87 -10.02
C GLY A 598 -9.52 26.86 -10.25
N ASN A 599 -9.32 26.42 -11.49
CA ASN A 599 -8.21 25.53 -11.84
C ASN A 599 -6.85 26.24 -11.77
N ALA A 600 -6.78 27.54 -12.08
CA ALA A 600 -5.57 28.33 -11.88
C ALA A 600 -5.22 28.45 -10.38
N ALA A 601 -6.21 28.69 -9.50
CA ALA A 601 -6.01 28.69 -8.06
C ALA A 601 -5.50 27.32 -7.56
N PHE A 602 -6.13 26.24 -8.00
CA PHE A 602 -5.71 24.87 -7.70
C PHE A 602 -4.27 24.58 -8.19
N ALA A 603 -3.92 25.03 -9.40
CA ALA A 603 -2.58 24.88 -9.95
C ALA A 603 -1.51 25.60 -9.12
N LEU A 604 -1.77 26.85 -8.73
CA LEU A 604 -0.87 27.64 -7.88
C LEU A 604 -0.67 27.00 -6.51
N GLY A 605 -1.73 26.42 -5.92
CA GLY A 605 -1.65 25.67 -4.67
C GLY A 605 -0.75 24.44 -4.76
N ASN A 606 -0.82 23.69 -5.87
CA ASN A 606 0.04 22.53 -6.09
C ASN A 606 1.51 22.91 -6.36
N ILE A 607 1.76 24.10 -6.93
CA ILE A 607 3.12 24.63 -7.08
C ILE A 607 3.70 25.03 -5.71
N GLY A 608 2.86 25.57 -4.81
CA GLY A 608 3.25 25.84 -3.42
C GLY A 608 4.11 27.10 -3.22
N SER A 609 4.18 28.00 -4.21
CA SER A 609 5.02 29.20 -4.11
C SER A 609 4.33 30.35 -3.40
N GLU A 610 5.03 31.00 -2.45
CA GLU A 610 4.53 32.19 -1.74
C GLU A 610 4.22 33.38 -2.66
N THR A 611 4.85 33.42 -3.83
CA THR A 611 4.57 34.45 -4.85
C THR A 611 3.10 34.45 -5.31
N ALA A 612 2.41 33.33 -5.17
CA ALA A 612 1.00 33.19 -5.54
C ALA A 612 0.03 33.78 -4.51
N ILE A 613 0.46 34.01 -3.27
CA ILE A 613 -0.41 34.30 -2.13
C ILE A 613 -1.27 35.54 -2.37
N ALA A 614 -0.68 36.64 -2.85
CA ALA A 614 -1.42 37.87 -3.11
C ALA A 614 -2.55 37.68 -4.14
N GLY A 615 -2.31 36.85 -5.17
CA GLY A 615 -3.32 36.50 -6.17
C GLY A 615 -4.42 35.61 -5.60
N LEU A 616 -4.03 34.60 -4.81
CA LEU A 616 -4.96 33.67 -4.17
C LEU A 616 -5.84 34.35 -3.11
N LEU A 617 -5.27 35.27 -2.32
CA LEU A 617 -6.03 36.10 -1.37
C LEU A 617 -7.12 36.92 -2.08
N LYS A 618 -6.84 37.42 -3.29
CA LYS A 618 -7.86 38.09 -4.10
C LYS A 618 -8.90 37.09 -4.64
N ALA A 619 -8.49 35.87 -4.97
CA ALA A 619 -9.40 34.81 -5.45
C ALA A 619 -10.35 34.29 -4.36
N LEU A 620 -10.03 34.48 -3.07
CA LEU A 620 -10.98 34.28 -1.96
C LEU A 620 -12.17 35.24 -2.01
N GLU A 621 -12.11 36.32 -2.79
CA GLU A 621 -13.21 37.29 -2.91
C GLU A 621 -14.02 37.08 -4.21
N ASP A 622 -13.80 35.97 -4.92
CA ASP A 622 -14.47 35.70 -6.20
C ASP A 622 -15.98 35.47 -6.03
N SER A 623 -16.76 35.91 -7.02
CA SER A 623 -18.20 35.67 -7.10
C SER A 623 -18.60 34.18 -7.02
N TYR A 624 -17.78 33.26 -7.53
CA TYR A 624 -18.09 31.82 -7.57
C TYR A 624 -17.40 31.08 -6.42
N SER A 625 -18.18 30.30 -5.65
CA SER A 625 -17.64 29.52 -4.53
C SER A 625 -16.60 28.48 -4.96
N TYR A 626 -16.69 27.97 -6.21
CA TYR A 626 -15.68 27.09 -6.80
C TYR A 626 -14.29 27.74 -6.93
N VAL A 627 -14.20 29.06 -7.07
CA VAL A 627 -12.90 29.73 -7.11
C VAL A 627 -12.40 29.95 -5.68
N ARG A 628 -13.29 30.43 -4.80
CA ARG A 628 -12.97 30.70 -3.40
C ARG A 628 -12.47 29.47 -2.64
N TRP A 629 -13.13 28.32 -2.80
CA TRP A 629 -12.75 27.11 -2.06
C TRP A 629 -11.37 26.55 -2.47
N ASN A 630 -10.97 26.76 -3.72
CA ASN A 630 -9.74 26.28 -4.34
C ASN A 630 -8.62 27.23 -3.96
N ALA A 631 -8.92 28.54 -3.86
CA ALA A 631 -8.01 29.52 -3.30
C ALA A 631 -7.71 29.24 -1.82
N ALA A 632 -8.73 28.89 -1.02
CA ALA A 632 -8.52 28.49 0.38
C ALA A 632 -7.66 27.22 0.49
N GLU A 633 -7.98 26.16 -0.28
CA GLU A 633 -7.16 24.94 -0.34
C GLU A 633 -5.71 25.25 -0.77
N ALA A 634 -5.54 26.08 -1.81
CA ALA A 634 -4.23 26.45 -2.33
C ALA A 634 -3.38 27.21 -1.31
N LEU A 635 -3.95 28.17 -0.59
CA LEU A 635 -3.27 28.91 0.48
C LEU A 635 -2.85 27.97 1.63
N GLY A 636 -3.70 27.00 1.98
CA GLY A 636 -3.36 25.96 2.95
C GLY A 636 -2.22 25.05 2.51
N ASN A 637 -2.18 24.69 1.22
CA ASN A 637 -1.10 23.88 0.66
C ASN A 637 0.24 24.65 0.57
N ILE A 638 0.19 25.98 0.38
CA ILE A 638 1.38 26.84 0.47
C ILE A 638 1.88 26.94 1.93
N GLY A 639 0.97 26.99 2.90
CA GLY A 639 1.31 26.91 4.32
C GLY A 639 1.91 28.18 4.93
N SER A 640 1.79 29.33 4.26
CA SER A 640 2.38 30.61 4.72
C SER A 640 1.45 31.36 5.68
N GLU A 641 2.02 31.90 6.76
CA GLU A 641 1.28 32.71 7.74
C GLU A 641 0.66 33.99 7.15
N THR A 642 1.22 34.49 6.04
CA THR A 642 0.69 35.65 5.33
C THR A 642 -0.74 35.45 4.82
N ALA A 643 -1.17 34.19 4.66
CA ALA A 643 -2.52 33.84 4.23
C ALA A 643 -3.57 33.90 5.37
N ILE A 644 -3.14 33.90 6.64
CA ILE A 644 -4.02 33.75 7.81
C ILE A 644 -5.17 34.77 7.82
N PRO A 645 -4.95 36.09 7.65
CA PRO A 645 -6.04 37.06 7.70
C PRO A 645 -7.13 36.81 6.63
N GLY A 646 -6.74 36.39 5.43
CA GLY A 646 -7.69 36.07 4.36
C GLY A 646 -8.45 34.78 4.61
N LEU A 647 -7.77 33.77 5.14
CA LEU A 647 -8.39 32.49 5.50
C LEU A 647 -9.38 32.64 6.67
N LEU A 648 -9.09 33.49 7.66
CA LEU A 648 -10.04 33.80 8.74
C LEU A 648 -11.32 34.44 8.20
N LYS A 649 -11.20 35.42 7.29
CA LYS A 649 -12.37 35.98 6.61
C LYS A 649 -13.15 34.93 5.81
N ALA A 650 -12.46 33.94 5.23
CA ALA A 650 -13.09 32.85 4.49
C ALA A 650 -13.80 31.80 5.39
N LEU A 651 -13.55 31.80 6.72
CA LEU A 651 -14.36 31.04 7.67
C LEU A 651 -15.78 31.59 7.78
N GLU A 652 -15.98 32.87 7.48
CA GLU A 652 -17.28 33.55 7.53
C GLU A 652 -18.03 33.47 6.17
N ASP A 653 -17.54 32.66 5.22
CA ASP A 653 -18.13 32.58 3.89
C ASP A 653 -19.52 31.91 3.90
N SER A 654 -20.45 32.43 3.10
CA SER A 654 -21.78 31.84 2.91
C SER A 654 -21.77 30.38 2.43
N ASP A 655 -20.73 29.95 1.71
CA ASP A 655 -20.61 28.59 1.17
C ASP A 655 -19.85 27.67 2.14
N ARG A 656 -20.53 26.62 2.60
CA ARG A 656 -19.99 25.65 3.58
C ARG A 656 -18.66 25.01 3.17
N PHE A 657 -18.39 24.85 1.87
CA PHE A 657 -17.17 24.22 1.41
C PHE A 657 -15.99 25.20 1.42
N VAL A 658 -16.24 26.50 1.24
CA VAL A 658 -15.22 27.53 1.43
C VAL A 658 -14.80 27.57 2.89
N ARG A 659 -15.76 27.63 3.82
CA ARG A 659 -15.51 27.59 5.27
C ARG A 659 -14.68 26.38 5.69
N ARG A 660 -15.07 25.19 5.23
CA ARG A 660 -14.35 23.94 5.51
C ARG A 660 -12.90 23.96 5.00
N ASN A 661 -12.67 24.42 3.76
CA ASN A 661 -11.33 24.48 3.20
C ASN A 661 -10.47 25.55 3.89
N ALA A 662 -11.06 26.66 4.34
CA ALA A 662 -10.37 27.68 5.12
C ALA A 662 -9.95 27.14 6.49
N ALA A 663 -10.83 26.41 7.19
CA ALA A 663 -10.51 25.73 8.45
C ALA A 663 -9.39 24.69 8.27
N GLU A 664 -9.45 23.89 7.21
CA GLU A 664 -8.40 22.92 6.88
C GLU A 664 -7.06 23.61 6.53
N ALA A 665 -7.11 24.72 5.80
CA ALA A 665 -5.93 25.51 5.45
C ALA A 665 -5.26 26.12 6.69
N LEU A 666 -6.03 26.72 7.60
CA LEU A 666 -5.52 27.24 8.86
C LEU A 666 -4.93 26.13 9.74
N ALA A 667 -5.56 24.94 9.73
CA ALA A 667 -5.03 23.78 10.44
C ALA A 667 -3.70 23.27 9.85
N LYS A 668 -3.56 23.27 8.52
CA LYS A 668 -2.31 22.92 7.82
C LYS A 668 -1.19 23.92 8.11
N ILE A 669 -1.51 25.22 8.20
CA ILE A 669 -0.54 26.27 8.57
C ILE A 669 -0.08 26.06 10.02
N GLY A 670 -1.01 25.83 10.96
CA GLY A 670 -0.71 25.40 12.32
C GLY A 670 0.16 26.35 13.15
N SER A 671 0.33 27.61 12.75
CA SER A 671 1.17 28.59 13.46
C SER A 671 0.51 29.10 14.74
N GLU A 672 1.32 29.63 15.67
CA GLU A 672 0.82 30.29 16.89
C GLU A 672 -0.15 31.43 16.56
N THR A 673 0.13 32.18 15.49
CA THR A 673 -0.75 33.23 14.97
C THR A 673 -2.11 32.67 14.56
N ALA A 674 -2.14 31.55 13.83
CA ALA A 674 -3.40 30.90 13.42
C ALA A 674 -4.19 30.40 14.62
N ILE A 675 -3.50 29.81 15.61
CA ILE A 675 -4.12 29.35 16.87
C ILE A 675 -4.75 30.53 17.61
N ALA A 676 -4.01 31.64 17.79
CA ALA A 676 -4.48 32.81 18.51
C ALA A 676 -5.73 33.42 17.87
N GLU A 677 -5.78 33.50 16.53
CA GLU A 677 -6.95 34.04 15.83
C GLU A 677 -8.13 33.08 15.78
N LEU A 678 -7.89 31.77 15.63
CA LEU A 678 -8.96 30.75 15.75
C LEU A 678 -9.59 30.75 17.14
N LEU A 679 -8.81 30.99 18.20
CA LEU A 679 -9.34 31.14 19.57
C LEU A 679 -10.26 32.35 19.70
N LYS A 680 -9.94 33.49 19.05
CA LYS A 680 -10.84 34.64 19.00
C LYS A 680 -12.11 34.32 18.21
N ALA A 681 -12.00 33.55 17.12
CA ALA A 681 -13.15 33.14 16.32
C ALA A 681 -14.13 32.22 17.09
N LEU A 682 -13.68 31.54 18.16
CA LEU A 682 -14.58 30.84 19.07
C LEU A 682 -15.55 31.78 19.79
N GLU A 683 -15.22 33.07 19.92
CA GLU A 683 -16.02 34.10 20.61
C GLU A 683 -16.97 34.87 19.67
N HIS A 684 -16.99 34.54 18.38
CA HIS A 684 -17.86 35.20 17.40
C HIS A 684 -19.34 34.80 17.57
N SER A 685 -20.26 35.70 17.22
CA SER A 685 -21.70 35.49 17.42
C SER A 685 -22.35 34.48 16.47
N ASP A 686 -21.70 34.13 15.36
CA ASP A 686 -22.23 33.16 14.38
C ASP A 686 -21.88 31.71 14.75
N ASP A 687 -22.87 30.82 14.75
CA ASP A 687 -22.74 29.42 15.15
C ASP A 687 -21.81 28.63 14.22
N ASP A 688 -21.81 28.95 12.91
CA ASP A 688 -20.96 28.28 11.92
C ASP A 688 -19.49 28.69 12.11
N ASP A 689 -19.22 29.96 12.43
CA ASP A 689 -17.86 30.46 12.68
C ASP A 689 -17.22 29.75 13.88
N ARG A 690 -17.97 29.63 14.99
CA ARG A 690 -17.49 28.96 16.20
C ARG A 690 -17.22 27.48 15.98
N TRP A 691 -18.07 26.80 15.21
CA TRP A 691 -17.90 25.38 14.89
C TRP A 691 -16.66 25.13 14.02
N ASN A 692 -16.47 25.92 12.96
CA ASN A 692 -15.30 25.78 12.08
C ASN A 692 -13.99 26.08 12.81
N ALA A 693 -13.99 27.08 13.71
CA ALA A 693 -12.84 27.41 14.54
C ALA A 693 -12.47 26.26 15.49
N ALA A 694 -13.45 25.64 16.13
CA ALA A 694 -13.26 24.45 16.97
C ALA A 694 -12.76 23.24 16.17
N GLU A 695 -13.26 23.03 14.95
CA GLU A 695 -12.77 21.96 14.06
C GLU A 695 -11.31 22.18 13.67
N ALA A 696 -10.94 23.41 13.30
CA ALA A 696 -9.58 23.77 12.92
C ALA A 696 -8.60 23.60 14.10
N LEU A 697 -8.93 24.13 15.28
CA LEU A 697 -8.13 23.95 16.50
C LEU A 697 -8.00 22.47 16.89
N GLY A 698 -9.09 21.70 16.71
CA GLY A 698 -9.12 20.26 16.89
C GLY A 698 -8.11 19.51 16.01
N LYS A 699 -7.99 19.92 14.75
CA LYS A 699 -7.03 19.34 13.78
C LYS A 699 -5.58 19.79 14.02
N ILE A 700 -5.37 21.01 14.52
CA ILE A 700 -4.02 21.51 14.85
C ILE A 700 -3.38 20.68 15.96
N GLY A 701 -4.12 20.40 17.03
CA GLY A 701 -3.69 19.48 18.09
C GLY A 701 -2.38 19.85 18.83
N SER A 702 -1.94 21.11 18.76
CA SER A 702 -0.70 21.57 19.39
C SER A 702 -0.86 21.77 20.90
N GLU A 703 0.23 21.64 21.66
CA GLU A 703 0.23 21.89 23.12
C GLU A 703 -0.26 23.29 23.48
N THR A 704 0.09 24.30 22.65
CA THR A 704 -0.38 25.68 22.79
C THR A 704 -1.90 25.77 22.60
N ALA A 705 -2.45 25.12 21.57
CA ALA A 705 -3.89 25.08 21.35
C ALA A 705 -4.61 24.39 22.52
N ILE A 706 -4.07 23.29 23.04
CA ILE A 706 -4.62 22.60 24.23
C ILE A 706 -4.62 23.55 25.43
N ALA A 707 -3.50 24.21 25.73
CA ALA A 707 -3.39 25.09 26.89
C ALA A 707 -4.38 26.26 26.85
N GLU A 708 -4.58 26.87 25.69
CA GLU A 708 -5.54 27.97 25.53
C GLU A 708 -7.00 27.50 25.49
N LEU A 709 -7.28 26.36 24.85
CA LEU A 709 -8.62 25.75 24.89
C LEU A 709 -9.03 25.37 26.33
N LEU A 710 -8.08 24.93 27.17
CA LEU A 710 -8.35 24.68 28.59
C LEU A 710 -8.74 25.95 29.34
N LYS A 711 -8.16 27.11 29.01
CA LYS A 711 -8.61 28.39 29.56
C LYS A 711 -9.99 28.78 29.04
N ALA A 712 -10.28 28.51 27.76
CA ALA A 712 -11.57 28.81 27.14
C ALA A 712 -12.74 27.99 27.74
N LEU A 713 -12.47 26.86 28.41
CA LEU A 713 -13.48 26.15 29.22
C LEU A 713 -14.02 26.97 30.39
N GLU A 714 -13.29 28.00 30.85
CA GLU A 714 -13.69 28.90 31.93
C GLU A 714 -14.26 30.23 31.41
N HIS A 715 -14.42 30.38 30.08
CA HIS A 715 -14.94 31.61 29.47
C HIS A 715 -16.36 31.94 29.94
N SER A 716 -16.76 33.21 29.93
CA SER A 716 -18.09 33.64 30.41
C SER A 716 -19.25 33.25 29.49
N ASP A 717 -18.99 33.13 28.19
CA ASP A 717 -19.93 32.70 27.15
C ASP A 717 -20.07 31.16 27.08
N GLU A 718 -21.31 30.68 27.09
CA GLU A 718 -21.67 29.25 27.12
C GLU A 718 -21.30 28.49 25.85
N ASP A 719 -21.35 29.15 24.70
CA ASP A 719 -21.02 28.54 23.42
C ASP A 719 -19.52 28.42 23.23
N VAL A 720 -18.75 29.41 23.70
CA VAL A 720 -17.28 29.34 23.74
C VAL A 720 -16.84 28.12 24.54
N ARG A 721 -17.45 27.89 25.71
CA ARG A 721 -17.16 26.71 26.56
C ARG A 721 -17.49 25.40 25.85
N GLY A 722 -18.66 25.31 25.23
CA GLY A 722 -19.10 24.10 24.52
C GLY A 722 -18.21 23.75 23.31
N ASN A 723 -17.78 24.76 22.56
CA ASN A 723 -16.91 24.57 21.39
C ASN A 723 -15.46 24.30 21.77
N ALA A 724 -14.96 24.93 22.85
CA ALA A 724 -13.64 24.60 23.41
C ALA A 724 -13.58 23.14 23.89
N ALA A 725 -14.65 22.66 24.54
CA ALA A 725 -14.77 21.26 24.93
C ALA A 725 -14.73 20.33 23.71
N LEU A 726 -15.50 20.64 22.65
CA LEU A 726 -15.51 19.85 21.42
C LEU A 726 -14.13 19.81 20.74
N ALA A 727 -13.43 20.95 20.66
CA ALA A 727 -12.09 21.02 20.11
C ALA A 727 -11.11 20.14 20.90
N LEU A 728 -11.08 20.24 22.24
CA LEU A 728 -10.27 19.36 23.10
C LEU A 728 -10.62 17.87 22.93
N GLY A 729 -11.90 17.57 22.74
CA GLY A 729 -12.39 16.24 22.42
C GLY A 729 -11.84 15.69 21.10
N ASN A 730 -11.80 16.52 20.06
CA ASN A 730 -11.25 16.17 18.75
C ASN A 730 -9.73 16.02 18.77
N ILE A 731 -9.02 16.77 19.63
CA ILE A 731 -7.57 16.60 19.84
C ILE A 731 -7.26 15.25 20.50
N GLY A 732 -8.17 14.74 21.35
CA GLY A 732 -7.98 13.47 22.06
C GLY A 732 -6.99 13.56 23.23
N SER A 733 -6.74 14.76 23.77
CA SER A 733 -5.76 14.97 24.83
C SER A 733 -6.30 14.52 26.20
N GLU A 734 -5.70 13.47 26.78
CA GLU A 734 -6.04 13.02 28.14
C GLU A 734 -5.76 14.09 29.22
N ALA A 735 -4.82 15.01 28.95
CA ALA A 735 -4.52 16.12 29.86
C ALA A 735 -5.71 17.07 30.06
N ALA A 736 -6.67 17.08 29.13
CA ALA A 736 -7.88 17.89 29.22
C ALA A 736 -8.96 17.28 30.12
N ILE A 737 -8.87 16.00 30.47
CA ILE A 737 -9.92 15.28 31.20
C ILE A 737 -10.24 15.90 32.56
N PRO A 738 -9.26 16.23 33.44
CA PRO A 738 -9.58 16.84 34.73
C PRO A 738 -10.37 18.15 34.61
N GLU A 739 -10.08 18.94 33.57
CA GLU A 739 -10.75 20.21 33.30
C GLU A 739 -12.12 19.99 32.63
N LEU A 740 -12.24 19.06 31.69
CA LEU A 740 -13.51 18.68 31.03
C LEU A 740 -14.52 18.00 31.97
N LEU A 741 -14.07 17.47 33.11
CA LEU A 741 -14.95 16.95 34.15
C LEU A 741 -15.69 18.06 34.92
N LYS A 742 -15.15 19.29 35.02
CA LYS A 742 -15.81 20.38 35.77
C LYS A 742 -17.08 20.87 35.06
N PRO A 743 -17.10 21.12 33.73
CA PRO A 743 -18.29 21.54 33.01
C PRO A 743 -19.44 20.52 32.98
N LEU A 744 -19.22 19.25 33.36
CA LEU A 744 -20.30 18.28 33.56
C LEU A 744 -21.26 18.67 34.70
N GLU A 745 -20.89 19.62 35.55
CA GLU A 745 -21.72 20.14 36.65
C GLU A 745 -22.22 21.57 36.38
N HIS A 746 -22.03 22.07 35.17
CA HIS A 746 -22.41 23.43 34.78
C HIS A 746 -23.94 23.63 34.81
N PRO A 747 -24.47 24.81 35.20
CA PRO A 747 -25.91 25.07 35.21
C PRO A 747 -26.63 24.87 33.87
N ASN A 748 -25.99 25.26 32.77
CA ASN A 748 -26.50 25.07 31.39
C ASN A 748 -26.26 23.63 30.87
N GLU A 749 -27.33 22.98 30.41
CA GLU A 749 -27.36 21.62 29.88
C GLU A 749 -26.61 21.41 28.56
N TYR A 750 -26.52 22.43 27.70
CA TYR A 750 -25.77 22.38 26.46
C TYR A 750 -24.27 22.18 26.74
N VAL A 751 -23.73 22.95 27.71
CA VAL A 751 -22.34 22.84 28.15
C VAL A 751 -22.05 21.46 28.75
N ARG A 752 -22.97 20.93 29.58
CA ARG A 752 -22.84 19.57 30.15
C ARG A 752 -22.84 18.50 29.06
N GLY A 753 -23.71 18.62 28.06
CA GLY A 753 -23.79 17.68 26.93
C GLY A 753 -22.54 17.69 26.05
N LYS A 754 -21.99 18.89 25.77
CA LYS A 754 -20.74 19.04 24.99
C LYS A 754 -19.51 18.51 25.73
N ALA A 755 -19.44 18.71 27.04
CA ALA A 755 -18.39 18.11 27.86
C ALA A 755 -18.45 16.57 27.87
N ALA A 756 -19.65 16.00 27.96
CA ALA A 756 -19.82 14.54 27.85
C ALA A 756 -19.40 14.00 26.47
N GLU A 757 -19.78 14.70 25.39
CA GLU A 757 -19.37 14.38 24.01
C GLU A 757 -17.84 14.43 23.84
N ALA A 758 -17.20 15.49 24.33
CA ALA A 758 -15.75 15.67 24.28
C ALA A 758 -15.00 14.54 25.00
N LEU A 759 -15.41 14.20 26.22
CA LEU A 759 -14.84 13.09 27.00
C LEU A 759 -15.00 11.75 26.29
N GLY A 760 -16.11 11.53 25.59
CA GLY A 760 -16.34 10.36 24.75
C GLY A 760 -15.41 10.28 23.54
N ASN A 761 -15.15 11.42 22.90
CA ASN A 761 -14.22 11.51 21.76
C ASN A 761 -12.76 11.30 22.19
N ILE A 762 -12.37 11.71 23.41
CA ILE A 762 -11.04 11.38 23.98
C ILE A 762 -10.91 9.87 24.21
N GLY A 763 -12.00 9.19 24.63
CA GLY A 763 -12.04 7.73 24.70
C GLY A 763 -11.30 7.11 25.89
N SER A 764 -10.88 7.91 26.89
CA SER A 764 -10.11 7.45 28.04
C SER A 764 -11.01 6.91 29.18
N GLU A 765 -10.58 5.83 29.84
CA GLU A 765 -11.29 5.25 30.99
C GLU A 765 -11.37 6.20 32.19
N THR A 766 -10.46 7.17 32.28
CA THR A 766 -10.42 8.15 33.37
C THR A 766 -11.68 9.05 33.41
N ALA A 767 -12.38 9.19 32.28
CA ALA A 767 -13.62 9.96 32.17
C ALA A 767 -14.88 9.22 32.69
N ILE A 768 -14.80 7.90 32.86
CA ILE A 768 -15.95 7.03 33.18
C ILE A 768 -16.70 7.49 34.45
N PRO A 769 -16.05 7.80 35.58
CA PRO A 769 -16.77 8.23 36.79
C PRO A 769 -17.61 9.50 36.58
N GLY A 770 -17.10 10.46 35.81
CA GLY A 770 -17.82 11.69 35.47
C GLY A 770 -19.01 11.44 34.54
N LEU A 771 -18.82 10.62 33.50
CA LEU A 771 -19.88 10.25 32.57
C LEU A 771 -21.01 9.45 33.26
N LEU A 772 -20.69 8.61 34.25
CA LEU A 772 -21.70 7.92 35.07
C LEU A 772 -22.53 8.87 35.94
N LYS A 773 -21.96 10.01 36.34
CA LYS A 773 -22.71 11.09 37.02
C LYS A 773 -23.62 11.82 36.02
N ALA A 774 -23.11 12.14 34.84
CA ALA A 774 -23.88 12.78 33.75
C ALA A 774 -25.03 11.90 33.20
N LEU A 775 -24.91 10.58 33.30
CA LEU A 775 -26.00 9.64 33.02
C LEU A 775 -27.22 9.78 33.96
N LYS A 776 -27.10 10.53 35.06
CA LYS A 776 -28.18 10.83 36.00
C LYS A 776 -28.62 12.30 35.92
N ASP A 777 -28.22 13.01 34.87
CA ASP A 777 -28.55 14.43 34.68
C ASP A 777 -30.06 14.66 34.55
N SER A 778 -30.55 15.83 34.97
CA SER A 778 -31.96 16.18 34.84
C SER A 778 -32.39 16.32 33.36
N TYR A 779 -31.48 16.68 32.46
CA TYR A 779 -31.77 16.89 31.04
C TYR A 779 -31.43 15.68 30.18
N PHE A 780 -32.35 15.34 29.29
CA PHE A 780 -32.26 14.18 28.41
C PHE A 780 -31.04 14.21 27.46
N SER A 781 -30.73 15.37 26.89
CA SER A 781 -29.60 15.54 25.94
C SER A 781 -28.25 15.21 26.57
N VAL A 782 -28.04 15.58 27.84
CA VAL A 782 -26.82 15.30 28.60
C VAL A 782 -26.69 13.80 28.87
N ARG A 783 -27.79 13.16 29.29
CA ARG A 783 -27.80 11.71 29.55
C ARG A 783 -27.54 10.90 28.28
N TRP A 784 -28.14 11.31 27.15
CA TRP A 784 -27.87 10.73 25.84
C TRP A 784 -26.38 10.78 25.51
N LYS A 785 -25.78 11.99 25.55
CA LYS A 785 -24.36 12.18 25.21
C LYS A 785 -23.43 11.41 26.14
N ALA A 786 -23.78 11.29 27.42
CA ALA A 786 -23.03 10.47 28.37
C ALA A 786 -23.09 8.97 28.05
N ALA A 787 -24.25 8.46 27.61
CA ALA A 787 -24.39 7.08 27.16
C ALA A 787 -23.57 6.80 25.89
N GLU A 788 -23.69 7.67 24.89
CA GLU A 788 -22.92 7.62 23.64
C GLU A 788 -21.40 7.63 23.91
N ALA A 789 -20.95 8.53 24.80
CA ALA A 789 -19.56 8.67 25.20
C ALA A 789 -18.99 7.41 25.87
N LEU A 790 -19.75 6.78 26.79
CA LEU A 790 -19.36 5.52 27.41
C LEU A 790 -19.28 4.37 26.37
N GLY A 791 -20.16 4.38 25.38
CA GLY A 791 -20.11 3.48 24.22
C GLY A 791 -18.83 3.65 23.40
N LYS A 792 -18.46 4.89 23.07
CA LYS A 792 -17.23 5.25 22.33
C LYS A 792 -15.95 4.83 23.07
N ILE A 793 -15.88 5.06 24.39
CA ILE A 793 -14.76 4.61 25.25
C ILE A 793 -14.54 3.10 25.10
N GLY A 794 -15.61 2.30 25.00
CA GLY A 794 -15.46 0.92 24.55
C GLY A 794 -14.78 -0.02 25.55
N SER A 795 -14.69 0.34 26.83
CA SER A 795 -13.88 -0.39 27.82
C SER A 795 -14.68 -1.37 28.69
N LYS A 796 -13.97 -2.35 29.26
CA LYS A 796 -14.57 -3.33 30.21
C LYS A 796 -15.13 -2.64 31.45
N THR A 797 -14.47 -1.57 31.90
CA THR A 797 -14.91 -0.74 33.02
C THR A 797 -16.25 -0.05 32.68
N ALA A 798 -16.34 0.60 31.51
CA ALA A 798 -17.56 1.26 31.05
C ALA A 798 -18.73 0.27 30.91
N MET A 799 -18.47 -0.92 30.33
CA MET A 799 -19.44 -2.01 30.24
C MET A 799 -19.96 -2.44 31.62
N THR A 800 -19.07 -2.64 32.59
CA THR A 800 -19.44 -3.13 33.93
C THR A 800 -20.31 -2.13 34.66
N GLU A 801 -19.99 -0.84 34.56
CA GLU A 801 -20.74 0.22 35.21
C GLU A 801 -22.08 0.51 34.51
N LEU A 802 -22.13 0.47 33.17
CA LEU A 802 -23.40 0.55 32.42
C LEU A 802 -24.35 -0.60 32.79
N ILE A 803 -23.84 -1.82 32.95
CA ILE A 803 -24.63 -2.97 33.41
C ILE A 803 -25.20 -2.73 34.81
N LYS A 804 -24.40 -2.17 35.73
CA LYS A 804 -24.86 -1.83 37.09
C LYS A 804 -25.95 -0.78 37.05
N CYS A 805 -25.80 0.26 36.23
CA CYS A 805 -26.81 1.30 36.01
C CYS A 805 -28.11 0.72 35.45
N LEU A 806 -28.04 -0.07 34.38
CA LEU A 806 -29.22 -0.69 33.73
C LEU A 806 -29.96 -1.71 34.63
N LYS A 807 -29.28 -2.26 35.65
CA LYS A 807 -29.90 -3.13 36.67
C LYS A 807 -30.52 -2.36 37.84
N ASN A 808 -30.24 -1.07 37.98
CA ASN A 808 -30.77 -0.25 39.05
C ASN A 808 -32.18 0.27 38.65
N PRO A 809 -33.26 -0.12 39.38
CA PRO A 809 -34.62 0.31 39.07
C PRO A 809 -34.78 1.84 39.06
N ASP A 810 -34.06 2.56 39.93
CA ASP A 810 -34.13 4.02 40.02
C ASP A 810 -33.52 4.67 38.78
N PHE A 811 -32.45 4.07 38.23
CA PHE A 811 -31.82 4.54 36.99
C PHE A 811 -32.72 4.31 35.77
N VAL A 812 -33.36 3.13 35.70
CA VAL A 812 -34.30 2.79 34.62
C VAL A 812 -35.57 3.64 34.69
N THR A 813 -35.99 4.04 35.90
CA THR A 813 -37.15 4.93 36.09
C THR A 813 -36.80 6.37 35.74
N LEU A 814 -35.58 6.83 36.06
CA LEU A 814 -35.07 8.16 35.70
C LEU A 814 -34.81 8.32 34.19
N ASN A 815 -34.49 7.21 33.50
CA ASN A 815 -34.16 7.17 32.07
C ASN A 815 -35.22 6.40 31.28
N ASN A 816 -36.20 7.10 30.71
CA ASN A 816 -37.24 6.50 29.87
C ASN A 816 -37.02 6.81 28.37
N GLY A 817 -37.62 6.00 27.48
CA GLY A 817 -37.53 6.19 26.04
C GLY A 817 -36.11 6.01 25.49
N ASP A 818 -35.64 6.98 24.71
CA ASP A 818 -34.44 6.83 23.88
C ASP A 818 -33.13 6.80 24.69
N THR A 819 -33.04 7.41 25.89
CA THR A 819 -31.81 7.35 26.70
C THR A 819 -31.52 5.92 27.19
N LEU A 820 -32.58 5.16 27.51
CA LEU A 820 -32.44 3.75 27.89
C LEU A 820 -32.08 2.90 26.66
N SER A 821 -32.58 3.28 25.48
CA SER A 821 -32.19 2.67 24.20
C SER A 821 -30.71 2.89 23.91
N GLU A 822 -30.23 4.12 24.03
CA GLU A 822 -28.84 4.50 23.79
C GLU A 822 -27.88 3.88 24.82
N ALA A 823 -28.23 3.81 26.10
CA ALA A 823 -27.41 3.10 27.09
C ALA A 823 -27.32 1.60 26.80
N ARG A 824 -28.36 1.01 26.17
CA ARG A 824 -28.34 -0.40 25.71
C ARG A 824 -27.54 -0.55 24.41
N GLU A 825 -27.64 0.41 23.49
CA GLU A 825 -26.88 0.43 22.24
C GLU A 825 -25.38 0.66 22.48
N ALA A 826 -25.03 1.57 23.38
CA ALA A 826 -23.66 1.76 23.87
C ALA A 826 -23.13 0.46 24.50
N LEU A 827 -23.93 -0.21 25.32
CA LEU A 827 -23.57 -1.52 25.87
C LEU A 827 -23.34 -2.55 24.77
N ASP A 828 -24.25 -2.67 23.80
CA ASP A 828 -24.11 -3.60 22.67
C ASP A 828 -22.88 -3.28 21.81
N THR A 829 -22.62 -2.00 21.56
CA THR A 829 -21.43 -1.50 20.86
C THR A 829 -20.15 -1.90 21.58
N ILE A 830 -20.08 -1.70 22.91
CA ILE A 830 -18.92 -2.12 23.72
C ILE A 830 -18.77 -3.64 23.70
N GLN A 831 -19.87 -4.40 23.79
CA GLN A 831 -19.86 -5.86 23.76
C GLN A 831 -19.40 -6.42 22.41
N ASN A 832 -19.86 -5.82 21.31
CA ASN A 832 -19.45 -6.13 19.94
C ASN A 832 -17.95 -5.80 19.74
N LYS A 833 -17.49 -4.63 20.20
CA LYS A 833 -16.08 -4.19 20.11
C LYS A 833 -15.13 -5.09 20.92
N LEU A 834 -15.52 -5.47 22.14
CA LEU A 834 -14.73 -6.32 23.02
C LEU A 834 -14.89 -7.82 22.76
N LYS A 835 -15.74 -8.21 21.79
CA LYS A 835 -16.17 -9.61 21.57
C LYS A 835 -16.65 -10.28 22.86
N TYR A 836 -17.25 -9.49 23.75
CA TYR A 836 -17.60 -9.89 25.11
C TYR A 836 -19.09 -9.64 25.32
N TYR A 837 -19.92 -10.64 25.05
CA TYR A 837 -21.38 -10.53 25.24
C TYR A 837 -21.76 -10.80 26.69
N HIS A 838 -22.38 -9.82 27.35
CA HIS A 838 -23.14 -10.06 28.58
C HIS A 838 -24.62 -9.69 28.33
N PRO A 839 -25.55 -10.65 28.32
CA PRO A 839 -26.93 -10.39 27.90
C PRO A 839 -27.67 -9.56 28.96
N LEU A 840 -28.21 -8.41 28.56
CA LEU A 840 -29.31 -7.72 29.26
C LEU A 840 -30.58 -7.75 28.39
N SER A 841 -30.93 -8.96 27.96
CA SER A 841 -32.19 -9.30 27.31
C SER A 841 -32.46 -10.79 27.58
N GLN A 842 -32.90 -11.09 28.80
CA GLN A 842 -33.17 -12.44 29.36
C GLN A 842 -31.98 -13.44 29.25
N PRO A 843 -31.86 -14.43 30.17
CA PRO A 843 -30.76 -15.37 30.10
C PRO A 843 -30.93 -16.28 28.87
N MET A 844 -30.12 -16.06 27.83
CA MET A 844 -29.97 -16.95 26.66
C MET A 844 -29.60 -18.41 27.05
N ASN A 845 -29.24 -18.64 28.32
CA ASN A 845 -28.83 -19.92 28.88
C ASN A 845 -29.99 -20.88 29.23
N GLN A 846 -31.25 -20.50 29.02
CA GLN A 846 -32.40 -21.42 29.18
C GLN A 846 -33.23 -21.61 27.91
N GLN A 847 -32.79 -21.04 26.78
CA GLN A 847 -33.54 -21.08 25.54
C GLN A 847 -33.22 -22.37 24.77
N VAL A 848 -34.24 -23.21 24.62
CA VAL A 848 -34.20 -24.39 23.76
C VAL A 848 -34.68 -23.99 22.38
N TYR A 849 -33.84 -24.12 21.38
CA TYR A 849 -34.20 -23.85 20.00
C TYR A 849 -34.60 -25.15 19.30
N ILE A 850 -35.53 -25.08 18.35
CA ILE A 850 -35.84 -26.20 17.47
C ILE A 850 -35.56 -25.84 16.01
N SER A 851 -34.75 -26.68 15.36
CA SER A 851 -34.47 -26.61 13.93
C SER A 851 -35.14 -27.78 13.23
N TYR A 852 -35.95 -27.49 12.20
CA TYR A 852 -36.73 -28.49 11.48
C TYR A 852 -37.16 -27.97 10.09
N ASN A 853 -37.51 -28.89 9.18
CA ASN A 853 -38.06 -28.52 7.88
C ASN A 853 -39.58 -28.20 8.00
N TRP A 854 -40.06 -27.12 7.40
CA TRP A 854 -41.45 -26.65 7.59
C TRP A 854 -42.56 -27.50 6.96
N GLN A 855 -42.21 -28.56 6.22
CA GLN A 855 -43.18 -29.46 5.60
C GLN A 855 -43.76 -30.48 6.59
N GLU A 856 -44.93 -31.06 6.25
CA GLU A 856 -45.85 -31.70 7.21
C GLU A 856 -45.20 -32.68 8.19
N ASP A 857 -44.38 -33.63 7.75
CA ASP A 857 -43.81 -34.68 8.62
C ASP A 857 -42.84 -34.13 9.70
N SER A 858 -41.97 -33.19 9.35
CA SER A 858 -41.02 -32.55 10.27
C SER A 858 -41.72 -31.51 11.16
N ASN A 859 -42.73 -30.82 10.62
CA ASN A 859 -43.52 -29.84 11.36
C ASN A 859 -44.45 -30.49 12.38
N GLU A 860 -45.03 -31.65 12.08
CA GLU A 860 -45.84 -32.43 13.03
C GLU A 860 -44.99 -32.89 14.22
N MET A 861 -43.80 -33.44 13.96
CA MET A 861 -42.85 -33.83 15.01
C MET A 861 -42.41 -32.62 15.85
N ALA A 862 -42.09 -31.49 15.22
CA ALA A 862 -41.74 -30.26 15.93
C ALA A 862 -42.89 -29.78 16.83
N ASN A 863 -44.15 -29.85 16.38
CA ASN A 863 -45.30 -29.51 17.20
C ASN A 863 -45.47 -30.45 18.40
N GLN A 864 -45.29 -31.76 18.21
CA GLN A 864 -45.33 -32.75 19.29
C GLN A 864 -44.25 -32.46 20.35
N LEU A 865 -43.04 -32.11 19.93
CA LEU A 865 -41.94 -31.74 20.83
C LEU A 865 -42.24 -30.43 21.58
N VAL A 866 -42.70 -29.40 20.88
CA VAL A 866 -43.08 -28.13 21.53
C VAL A 866 -44.13 -28.35 22.61
N GLN A 867 -45.15 -29.19 22.35
CA GLN A 867 -46.17 -29.53 23.34
C GLN A 867 -45.61 -30.32 24.52
N ALA A 868 -44.76 -31.32 24.27
CA ALA A 868 -44.16 -32.15 25.32
C ALA A 868 -43.23 -31.35 26.24
N PHE A 869 -42.41 -30.44 25.68
CA PHE A 869 -41.55 -29.55 26.46
C PHE A 869 -42.35 -28.49 27.22
N ALA A 870 -43.41 -27.93 26.61
CA ALA A 870 -44.29 -26.98 27.29
C ALA A 870 -45.01 -27.62 28.50
N ALA A 871 -45.39 -28.90 28.42
CA ALA A 871 -45.97 -29.64 29.55
C ALA A 871 -45.01 -29.80 30.75
N LYS A 872 -43.70 -29.57 30.53
CA LYS A 872 -42.65 -29.56 31.55
C LYS A 872 -42.17 -28.15 31.92
N GLY A 873 -42.84 -27.11 31.39
CA GLY A 873 -42.49 -25.71 31.65
C GLY A 873 -41.26 -25.21 30.91
N ILE A 874 -40.81 -25.91 29.87
CA ILE A 874 -39.67 -25.50 29.03
C ILE A 874 -40.20 -24.91 27.73
N GLU A 875 -39.85 -23.65 27.48
CA GLU A 875 -40.23 -22.96 26.24
C GLU A 875 -39.25 -23.32 25.10
N ILE A 876 -39.81 -23.74 23.97
CA ILE A 876 -39.05 -23.97 22.73
C ILE A 876 -39.26 -22.81 21.77
N ILE A 877 -38.16 -22.19 21.36
CA ILE A 877 -38.14 -21.08 20.39
C ILE A 877 -38.09 -21.64 18.96
N ARG A 878 -39.02 -21.17 18.11
CA ARG A 878 -39.14 -21.61 16.70
C ARG A 878 -39.41 -20.46 15.73
N ASP A 879 -38.84 -20.59 14.53
CA ASP A 879 -38.79 -19.56 13.47
C ASP A 879 -40.18 -19.00 13.08
N LYS A 880 -41.18 -19.88 12.93
CA LYS A 880 -42.52 -19.50 12.41
C LYS A 880 -43.40 -18.65 13.34
N THR A 881 -43.01 -18.46 14.60
CA THR A 881 -43.86 -17.80 15.63
C THR A 881 -43.15 -16.72 16.43
N HIS A 882 -41.81 -16.63 16.35
CA HIS A 882 -40.99 -15.71 17.14
C HIS A 882 -40.31 -14.63 16.28
N THR A 883 -40.53 -14.62 14.96
CA THR A 883 -40.11 -13.56 14.05
C THR A 883 -41.25 -12.55 13.85
N SER A 884 -40.99 -11.26 14.05
CA SER A 884 -41.99 -10.20 13.86
C SER A 884 -42.02 -9.70 12.41
N TYR A 885 -43.07 -8.97 12.03
CA TYR A 885 -43.22 -8.45 10.67
C TYR A 885 -42.06 -7.49 10.32
N LYS A 886 -41.24 -7.85 9.30
CA LYS A 886 -39.99 -7.22 8.81
C LYS A 886 -38.66 -7.70 9.42
N ASP A 887 -38.63 -8.74 10.25
CA ASP A 887 -37.37 -9.30 10.74
C ASP A 887 -36.61 -10.14 9.69
N SER A 888 -35.28 -10.10 9.73
CA SER A 888 -34.41 -10.90 8.85
C SER A 888 -34.34 -12.35 9.32
N ILE A 889 -34.88 -13.26 8.51
CA ILE A 889 -34.82 -14.71 8.73
C ILE A 889 -33.36 -15.19 8.91
N LYS A 890 -32.42 -14.65 8.13
CA LYS A 890 -30.98 -14.99 8.25
C LYS A 890 -30.39 -14.57 9.61
N ASN A 891 -30.87 -13.48 10.21
CA ASN A 891 -30.42 -13.06 11.54
C ASN A 891 -30.96 -13.97 12.65
N PHE A 892 -32.21 -14.42 12.52
CA PHE A 892 -32.81 -15.40 13.42
C PHE A 892 -32.09 -16.76 13.32
N MET A 893 -31.77 -17.24 12.11
CA MET A 893 -31.00 -18.49 11.90
C MET A 893 -29.60 -18.44 12.54
N ARG A 894 -28.93 -17.28 12.52
CA ARG A 894 -27.66 -17.09 13.25
C ARG A 894 -27.83 -17.14 14.76
N GLN A 895 -28.99 -16.75 15.30
CA GLN A 895 -29.29 -16.90 16.73
C GLN A 895 -29.44 -18.38 17.11
N ILE A 896 -30.11 -19.20 16.28
CA ILE A 896 -30.16 -20.67 16.45
C ILE A 896 -28.75 -21.24 16.49
N GLY A 897 -27.87 -20.81 15.58
CA GLY A 897 -26.45 -21.20 15.54
C GLY A 897 -25.68 -20.92 16.83
N ARG A 898 -26.11 -19.93 17.62
CA ARG A 898 -25.54 -19.54 18.92
C ARG A 898 -26.27 -20.17 20.12
N GLY A 899 -27.40 -20.86 19.89
CA GLY A 899 -28.21 -21.51 20.92
C GLY A 899 -27.49 -22.66 21.61
N LYS A 900 -27.52 -22.72 22.95
CA LYS A 900 -26.79 -23.74 23.74
C LYS A 900 -27.48 -25.11 23.74
N CYS A 901 -28.80 -25.14 23.61
CA CYS A 901 -29.59 -26.35 23.44
C CYS A 901 -30.40 -26.24 22.15
N VAL A 902 -30.10 -27.07 21.16
CA VAL A 902 -30.81 -27.10 19.87
C VAL A 902 -31.34 -28.50 19.60
N VAL A 903 -32.67 -28.63 19.60
CA VAL A 903 -33.35 -29.85 19.15
C VAL A 903 -33.41 -29.83 17.63
N VAL A 904 -32.90 -30.87 16.98
CA VAL A 904 -32.83 -30.91 15.50
C VAL A 904 -33.65 -32.08 14.97
N VAL A 905 -34.69 -31.80 14.19
CA VAL A 905 -35.53 -32.83 13.56
C VAL A 905 -34.99 -33.10 12.15
N ILE A 906 -34.20 -34.17 12.03
CA ILE A 906 -33.51 -34.57 10.81
C ILE A 906 -34.41 -35.46 9.93
N SER A 907 -34.80 -34.95 8.76
CA SER A 907 -35.49 -35.67 7.68
C SER A 907 -34.66 -35.67 6.39
N ASP A 908 -35.01 -36.48 5.38
CA ASP A 908 -34.30 -36.45 4.09
C ASP A 908 -34.39 -35.04 3.44
N ARG A 909 -35.54 -34.37 3.64
CA ARG A 909 -35.77 -33.00 3.19
C ARG A 909 -34.99 -31.97 4.00
N TYR A 910 -34.76 -32.20 5.29
CA TYR A 910 -33.93 -31.33 6.12
C TYR A 910 -32.50 -31.25 5.55
N LEU A 911 -31.88 -32.40 5.23
CA LEU A 911 -30.49 -32.47 4.75
C LEU A 911 -30.29 -31.94 3.31
N LYS A 912 -31.39 -31.68 2.60
CA LYS A 912 -31.42 -31.11 1.24
C LYS A 912 -31.91 -29.66 1.20
N SER A 913 -32.31 -29.10 2.35
CA SER A 913 -32.85 -27.74 2.48
C SER A 913 -31.73 -26.74 2.76
N GLU A 914 -31.69 -25.65 2.01
CA GLU A 914 -30.70 -24.58 2.16
C GLU A 914 -30.74 -23.95 3.55
N ASN A 915 -31.93 -23.54 4.00
CA ASN A 915 -32.10 -22.88 5.30
C ASN A 915 -31.75 -23.82 6.46
N CYS A 916 -32.19 -25.09 6.41
CA CYS A 916 -31.91 -26.06 7.46
C CYS A 916 -30.42 -26.43 7.53
N MET A 917 -29.75 -26.52 6.37
CA MET A 917 -28.32 -26.79 6.32
C MET A 917 -27.48 -25.58 6.69
N PHE A 918 -27.94 -24.37 6.38
CA PHE A 918 -27.34 -23.13 6.90
C PHE A 918 -27.36 -23.11 8.43
N GLU A 919 -28.53 -23.37 9.05
CA GLU A 919 -28.64 -23.48 10.51
C GLU A 919 -27.70 -24.55 11.09
N LEU A 920 -27.66 -25.74 10.48
CA LEU A 920 -26.80 -26.84 10.97
C LEU A 920 -25.31 -26.51 10.85
N VAL A 921 -24.89 -25.85 9.78
CA VAL A 921 -23.51 -25.37 9.58
C VAL A 921 -23.17 -24.25 10.57
N GLU A 922 -24.09 -23.33 10.84
CA GLU A 922 -23.91 -22.27 11.84
C GLU A 922 -23.75 -22.83 13.25
N ILE A 923 -24.52 -23.86 13.63
CA ILE A 923 -24.34 -24.55 14.92
C ILE A 923 -22.93 -25.17 14.98
N ALA A 924 -22.47 -25.81 13.90
CA ALA A 924 -21.15 -26.43 13.84
C ALA A 924 -20.00 -25.42 13.89
N ARG A 925 -20.17 -24.22 13.32
CA ARG A 925 -19.18 -23.13 13.36
C ARG A 925 -18.97 -22.58 14.77
N ASN A 926 -19.99 -22.62 15.62
CA ASN A 926 -19.95 -22.02 16.96
C ASN A 926 -19.42 -22.97 18.07
N GLY A 927 -18.74 -24.06 17.71
CA GLY A 927 -18.10 -24.98 18.66
C GLY A 927 -19.06 -25.88 19.45
N ASP A 928 -18.52 -26.94 20.06
CA ASP A 928 -19.25 -27.90 20.92
C ASP A 928 -20.49 -28.56 20.28
N PHE A 929 -20.49 -28.74 18.95
CA PHE A 929 -21.62 -29.26 18.16
C PHE A 929 -22.28 -30.50 18.78
N TYR A 930 -21.48 -31.52 19.15
CA TYR A 930 -21.97 -32.75 19.77
C TYR A 930 -22.70 -32.52 21.10
N GLN A 931 -22.29 -31.53 21.89
CA GLN A 931 -22.87 -31.26 23.22
C GLN A 931 -24.11 -30.37 23.17
N ARG A 932 -24.36 -29.71 22.04
CA ARG A 932 -25.41 -28.69 21.89
C ARG A 932 -26.62 -29.18 21.11
N ILE A 933 -26.46 -30.25 20.32
CA ILE A 933 -27.54 -30.80 19.50
C ILE A 933 -28.24 -31.99 20.16
N PHE A 934 -29.56 -32.03 20.01
CA PHE A 934 -30.42 -33.13 20.44
C PHE A 934 -31.21 -33.63 19.22
N PRO A 935 -30.66 -34.58 18.45
CA PRO A 935 -31.25 -34.96 17.18
C PRO A 935 -32.40 -35.96 17.31
N ILE A 936 -33.45 -35.77 16.48
CA ILE A 936 -34.47 -36.78 16.17
C ILE A 936 -34.37 -37.11 14.69
N ILE A 937 -34.02 -38.36 14.38
CA ILE A 937 -33.89 -38.83 13.00
C ILE A 937 -35.21 -39.48 12.58
N LEU A 938 -35.90 -38.85 11.62
CA LEU A 938 -37.14 -39.37 11.05
C LEU A 938 -36.88 -40.62 10.17
N PRO A 939 -37.89 -41.49 9.96
CA PRO A 939 -37.71 -42.76 9.23
C PRO A 939 -37.12 -42.60 7.82
N ASP A 940 -37.44 -41.51 7.13
CA ASP A 940 -36.93 -41.16 5.80
C ASP A 940 -35.44 -40.78 5.80
N ALA A 941 -34.93 -40.24 6.91
CA ALA A 941 -33.53 -39.90 7.11
C ALA A 941 -32.67 -41.02 7.71
N ARG A 942 -33.22 -42.16 8.17
CA ARG A 942 -32.45 -43.28 8.76
C ARG A 942 -31.38 -43.86 7.84
N ARG A 943 -31.44 -43.54 6.55
CA ARG A 943 -30.42 -43.86 5.55
C ARG A 943 -29.04 -43.27 5.87
N ILE A 944 -28.96 -42.23 6.72
CA ILE A 944 -27.67 -41.67 7.16
C ILE A 944 -26.78 -42.68 7.92
N HIS A 945 -27.34 -43.76 8.46
CA HIS A 945 -26.55 -44.79 9.13
C HIS A 945 -25.73 -45.68 8.18
N LYS A 946 -26.04 -45.65 6.87
CA LYS A 946 -25.31 -46.42 5.84
C LYS A 946 -24.41 -45.49 5.02
N ALA A 947 -23.10 -45.78 5.02
CA ALA A 947 -22.09 -44.96 4.37
C ALA A 947 -22.38 -44.67 2.89
N ILE A 948 -22.86 -45.67 2.13
CA ILE A 948 -23.13 -45.53 0.69
C ILE A 948 -24.38 -44.69 0.41
N GLU A 949 -25.37 -44.71 1.29
CA GLU A 949 -26.62 -43.96 1.10
C GLU A 949 -26.41 -42.48 1.42
N ARG A 950 -25.43 -42.10 2.27
CA ARG A 950 -25.05 -40.69 2.53
C ARG A 950 -24.51 -39.94 1.31
N LEU A 951 -23.94 -40.66 0.33
CA LEU A 951 -23.46 -40.07 -0.92
C LEU A 951 -24.58 -39.34 -1.69
N GLN A 952 -25.84 -39.70 -1.47
CA GLN A 952 -26.97 -39.02 -2.11
C GLN A 952 -27.05 -37.52 -1.72
N TYR A 953 -26.66 -37.16 -0.50
CA TYR A 953 -26.72 -35.78 -0.04
C TYR A 953 -25.53 -34.95 -0.55
N ILE A 954 -24.34 -35.55 -0.63
CA ILE A 954 -23.17 -34.92 -1.26
C ILE A 954 -23.48 -34.64 -2.74
N ARG A 955 -24.00 -35.64 -3.46
CA ARG A 955 -24.39 -35.49 -4.88
C ARG A 955 -25.49 -34.46 -5.09
N HIS A 956 -26.45 -34.35 -4.15
CA HIS A 956 -27.48 -33.31 -4.20
C HIS A 956 -26.86 -31.91 -4.18
N TRP A 957 -25.95 -31.64 -3.23
CA TRP A 957 -25.29 -30.34 -3.13
C TRP A 957 -24.29 -30.08 -4.24
N GLU A 958 -23.58 -31.09 -4.74
CA GLU A 958 -22.76 -30.99 -5.96
C GLU A 958 -23.60 -30.63 -7.19
N GLY A 959 -24.79 -31.22 -7.34
CA GLY A 959 -25.75 -30.85 -8.39
C GLY A 959 -26.21 -29.40 -8.29
N ARG A 960 -26.52 -28.92 -7.07
CA ARG A 960 -26.93 -27.53 -6.82
C ARG A 960 -25.81 -26.52 -7.11
N ILE A 961 -24.57 -26.86 -6.78
CA ILE A 961 -23.37 -26.07 -7.14
C ILE A 961 -23.24 -26.00 -8.66
N GLN A 962 -23.32 -27.14 -9.35
CA GLN A 962 -23.22 -27.19 -10.81
C GLN A 962 -24.36 -26.43 -11.51
N GLU A 963 -25.59 -26.47 -10.97
CA GLU A 963 -26.73 -25.66 -11.45
C GLU A 963 -26.41 -24.16 -11.37
N LEU A 964 -25.85 -23.68 -10.25
CA LEU A 964 -25.47 -22.29 -10.06
C LEU A 964 -24.28 -21.89 -10.96
N GLU A 965 -23.25 -22.72 -11.07
CA GLU A 965 -22.11 -22.48 -11.96
C GLU A 965 -22.55 -22.43 -13.43
N ASN A 966 -23.43 -23.33 -13.85
CA ASN A 966 -23.98 -23.32 -15.21
C ASN A 966 -24.87 -22.09 -15.46
N ALA A 967 -25.63 -21.64 -14.46
CA ALA A 967 -26.40 -20.40 -14.53
C ALA A 967 -25.50 -19.16 -14.63
N MET A 968 -24.36 -19.14 -13.93
CA MET A 968 -23.33 -18.11 -14.07
C MET A 968 -22.69 -18.07 -15.46
N HIS A 969 -22.52 -19.24 -16.09
CA HIS A 969 -21.96 -19.34 -17.44
C HIS A 969 -22.97 -19.00 -18.56
N SER A 970 -24.28 -19.04 -18.30
CA SER A 970 -25.33 -18.86 -19.31
C SER A 970 -26.10 -17.53 -19.24
N GLY A 971 -25.94 -16.73 -18.18
CA GLY A 971 -26.66 -15.45 -17.97
C GLY A 971 -25.75 -14.21 -17.89
N GLY A 972 -26.11 -13.14 -18.61
CA GLY A 972 -25.39 -11.87 -18.60
C GLY A 972 -25.44 -11.11 -17.26
N LEU A 973 -24.27 -10.97 -16.62
CA LEU A 973 -23.72 -9.91 -15.74
C LEU A 973 -24.57 -9.09 -14.74
N ALA A 974 -25.85 -9.36 -14.52
CA ALA A 974 -26.69 -8.44 -13.72
C ALA A 974 -26.88 -8.79 -12.23
N ASN A 975 -26.46 -9.95 -11.70
CA ASN A 975 -26.68 -10.25 -10.26
C ASN A 975 -25.70 -11.26 -9.64
N LEU A 976 -24.39 -11.01 -9.73
CA LEU A 976 -23.35 -11.96 -9.28
C LEU A 976 -23.23 -12.08 -7.75
N GLN A 977 -23.57 -11.06 -6.95
CA GLN A 977 -23.29 -11.06 -5.50
C GLN A 977 -24.09 -12.14 -4.76
N GLY A 978 -25.42 -12.20 -4.97
CA GLY A 978 -26.28 -13.20 -4.33
C GLY A 978 -25.95 -14.63 -4.79
N ILE A 979 -25.64 -14.81 -6.08
CA ILE A 979 -25.24 -16.11 -6.63
C ILE A 979 -23.88 -16.56 -6.07
N THR A 980 -22.94 -15.64 -5.87
CA THR A 980 -21.63 -15.94 -5.27
C THR A 980 -21.77 -16.31 -3.79
N ASP A 981 -22.64 -15.62 -3.05
CA ASP A 981 -22.92 -15.93 -1.65
C ASP A 981 -23.58 -17.32 -1.50
N ASP A 982 -24.53 -17.65 -2.38
CA ASP A 982 -25.19 -18.95 -2.41
C ASP A 982 -24.22 -20.06 -2.85
N LEU A 983 -23.32 -19.78 -3.81
CA LEU A 983 -22.27 -20.70 -4.24
C LEU A 983 -21.28 -21.01 -3.10
N ASN A 984 -20.86 -19.99 -2.35
CA ASN A 984 -20.00 -20.13 -1.19
C ASN A 984 -20.68 -20.96 -0.09
N LEU A 985 -21.96 -20.68 0.20
CA LEU A 985 -22.74 -21.43 1.17
C LEU A 985 -22.92 -22.90 0.75
N TYR A 986 -23.31 -23.18 -0.49
CA TYR A 986 -23.52 -24.54 -0.99
C TYR A 986 -22.22 -25.34 -1.00
N THR A 987 -21.12 -24.68 -1.38
CA THR A 987 -19.78 -25.26 -1.30
C THR A 987 -19.44 -25.64 0.13
N GLU A 988 -19.69 -24.78 1.11
CA GLU A 988 -19.43 -25.11 2.51
C GLU A 988 -20.33 -26.23 3.05
N ILE A 989 -21.62 -26.22 2.71
CA ILE A 989 -22.54 -27.30 3.04
C ILE A 989 -22.01 -28.62 2.48
N ARG A 990 -21.60 -28.65 1.21
CA ARG A 990 -21.02 -29.84 0.56
C ARG A 990 -19.77 -30.34 1.28
N HIS A 991 -18.88 -29.46 1.73
CA HIS A 991 -17.66 -29.85 2.44
C HIS A 991 -17.94 -30.40 3.85
N ARG A 992 -18.97 -29.88 4.53
CA ARG A 992 -19.28 -30.26 5.93
C ARG A 992 -20.30 -31.37 6.07
N ILE A 993 -21.16 -31.62 5.07
CA ILE A 993 -22.27 -32.58 5.20
C ILE A 993 -21.81 -34.00 5.52
N ALA A 994 -20.61 -34.40 5.04
CA ALA A 994 -20.03 -35.70 5.35
C ALA A 994 -19.70 -35.85 6.84
N SER A 995 -19.02 -34.87 7.45
CA SER A 995 -18.68 -34.91 8.87
C SER A 995 -19.90 -34.73 9.77
N LEU A 996 -20.83 -33.84 9.39
CA LEU A 996 -22.07 -33.62 10.15
C LEU A 996 -22.95 -34.87 10.19
N THR A 997 -23.14 -35.55 9.05
CA THR A 997 -23.93 -36.79 9.00
C THR A 997 -23.22 -37.98 9.65
N ASP A 998 -21.89 -37.95 9.77
CA ASP A 998 -21.13 -38.94 10.55
C ASP A 998 -21.33 -38.75 12.05
N ILE A 999 -21.24 -37.51 12.53
CA ILE A 999 -21.54 -37.18 13.93
C ILE A 999 -22.99 -37.56 14.27
N LEU A 1000 -23.95 -37.19 13.43
CA LEU A 1000 -25.38 -37.49 13.66
C LEU A 1000 -25.67 -39.01 13.66
N LYS A 1001 -24.94 -39.78 12.85
CA LYS A 1001 -25.06 -41.25 12.81
C LYS A 1001 -24.59 -41.89 14.12
N ASP A 1002 -23.52 -41.35 14.71
CA ASP A 1002 -22.87 -41.94 15.88
C ASP A 1002 -23.51 -41.50 17.20
N MET A 1003 -24.50 -40.59 17.17
CA MET A 1003 -25.33 -40.23 18.32
C MET A 1003 -26.42 -41.28 18.58
N ASN A 1004 -26.54 -41.71 19.83
CA ASN A 1004 -27.59 -42.66 20.25
C ASN A 1004 -28.97 -41.98 20.22
N THR A 1005 -29.77 -42.29 19.20
CA THR A 1005 -31.13 -41.75 19.02
C THR A 1005 -32.17 -42.86 19.21
N LEU A 1006 -33.14 -42.65 20.09
CA LEU A 1006 -34.25 -43.61 20.27
C LEU A 1006 -35.14 -43.67 19.03
N ASP A 1007 -35.75 -44.83 18.80
CA ASP A 1007 -36.77 -44.99 17.76
C ASP A 1007 -37.93 -44.01 18.02
N ILE A 1008 -38.47 -43.42 16.95
CA ILE A 1008 -39.51 -42.40 17.05
C ILE A 1008 -40.78 -42.89 17.75
N ASN A 1009 -41.09 -44.18 17.63
CA ASN A 1009 -42.23 -44.77 18.32
C ASN A 1009 -41.97 -44.93 19.81
N LEU A 1010 -40.72 -45.19 20.21
CA LEU A 1010 -40.30 -45.24 21.61
C LEU A 1010 -40.29 -43.84 22.23
N HIS A 1011 -39.84 -42.83 21.49
CA HIS A 1011 -39.97 -41.42 21.90
C HIS A 1011 -41.44 -41.04 22.13
N ARG A 1012 -42.34 -41.39 21.21
CA ARG A 1012 -43.79 -41.10 21.36
C ARG A 1012 -44.43 -41.86 22.52
N GLN A 1013 -44.10 -43.14 22.72
CA GLN A 1013 -44.64 -43.95 23.83
C GLN A 1013 -44.20 -43.45 25.21
N SER A 1014 -43.06 -42.77 25.29
CA SER A 1014 -42.52 -42.20 26.53
C SER A 1014 -42.74 -40.69 26.63
N GLU A 1015 -43.57 -40.10 25.76
CA GLU A 1015 -43.79 -38.65 25.69
C GLU A 1015 -42.49 -37.83 25.64
N PHE A 1016 -41.48 -38.34 24.92
CA PHE A 1016 -40.15 -37.75 24.76
C PHE A 1016 -39.35 -37.58 26.06
N ALA A 1017 -39.70 -38.31 27.13
CA ALA A 1017 -39.10 -38.16 28.47
C ALA A 1017 -37.56 -38.21 28.46
N ALA A 1018 -36.95 -39.15 27.74
CA ALA A 1018 -35.49 -39.28 27.68
C ALA A 1018 -34.80 -38.08 26.98
N MET A 1019 -35.47 -37.47 26.00
CA MET A 1019 -34.96 -36.26 25.33
C MET A 1019 -35.09 -35.04 26.21
N ILE A 1020 -36.24 -34.89 26.89
CA ILE A 1020 -36.48 -33.80 27.83
C ILE A 1020 -35.45 -33.87 28.97
N GLU A 1021 -35.22 -35.05 29.56
CA GLU A 1021 -34.23 -35.25 30.62
C GLU A 1021 -32.81 -34.88 30.16
N ALA A 1022 -32.43 -35.24 28.93
CA ALA A 1022 -31.13 -34.87 28.37
C ALA A 1022 -30.98 -33.36 28.18
N VAL A 1023 -32.04 -32.68 27.73
CA VAL A 1023 -32.05 -31.21 27.59
C VAL A 1023 -32.05 -30.53 28.96
N GLU A 1024 -32.84 -31.01 29.93
CA GLU A 1024 -32.87 -30.50 31.31
C GLU A 1024 -31.52 -30.67 32.00
N THR A 1025 -30.88 -31.83 31.83
CA THR A 1025 -29.53 -32.09 32.35
C THR A 1025 -28.54 -31.10 31.77
N LYS A 1026 -28.58 -30.85 30.45
CA LYS A 1026 -27.72 -29.88 29.79
C LYS A 1026 -27.96 -28.45 30.27
N LEU A 1027 -29.23 -28.05 30.42
CA LEU A 1027 -29.60 -26.74 30.97
C LEU A 1027 -29.13 -26.58 32.43
N ALA A 1028 -29.16 -27.66 33.22
CA ALA A 1028 -28.69 -27.68 34.60
C ALA A 1028 -27.15 -27.65 34.70
N GLU A 1029 -26.43 -28.40 33.86
CA GLU A 1029 -24.96 -28.37 33.77
C GLU A 1029 -24.42 -27.00 33.39
N ASP A 1030 -25.06 -26.35 32.41
CA ASP A 1030 -24.69 -25.00 31.98
C ASP A 1030 -25.00 -23.97 33.08
N SER A 1031 -26.01 -24.22 33.93
CA SER A 1031 -26.33 -23.40 35.10
C SER A 1031 -25.35 -23.61 36.26
N GLN A 1032 -24.83 -24.83 36.49
CA GLN A 1032 -23.85 -25.14 37.55
C GLN A 1032 -22.42 -24.69 37.19
N LYS A 1033 -22.02 -24.73 35.91
CA LYS A 1033 -20.72 -24.18 35.47
C LYS A 1033 -20.58 -22.68 35.77
N LEU A 1034 -21.69 -21.96 35.89
CA LEU A 1034 -21.75 -20.53 36.27
C LEU A 1034 -21.62 -20.28 37.79
N SER A 1035 -22.00 -21.23 38.66
CA SER A 1035 -21.89 -21.06 40.12
C SER A 1035 -20.49 -21.35 40.67
N ASN A 1036 -19.68 -22.13 39.94
CA ASN A 1036 -18.32 -22.53 40.36
C ASN A 1036 -17.20 -21.58 39.91
N GLN A 1037 -17.51 -20.42 39.33
CA GLN A 1037 -16.50 -19.40 39.02
C GLN A 1037 -16.58 -18.22 40.00
N SER A 1038 -15.90 -18.37 41.13
CA SER A 1038 -15.45 -17.29 42.03
C SER A 1038 -14.12 -17.68 42.69
N PRO A 1039 -13.28 -16.71 43.10
CA PRO A 1039 -11.86 -16.70 42.76
C PRO A 1039 -11.00 -17.46 43.77
N VAL A 1040 -10.05 -18.28 43.29
CA VAL A 1040 -9.00 -18.86 44.15
C VAL A 1040 -7.60 -18.44 43.68
N LYS A 1041 -7.03 -17.63 44.56
CA LYS A 1041 -5.64 -17.40 44.99
C LYS A 1041 -4.48 -18.13 44.29
N SER A 1042 -3.40 -17.34 44.25
CA SER A 1042 -1.99 -17.58 43.99
C SER A 1042 -1.36 -18.89 44.47
N GLU A 1043 -0.29 -19.24 43.72
CA GLU A 1043 0.93 -20.00 44.07
C GLU A 1043 1.07 -21.50 43.72
N SER A 1044 2.07 -21.72 42.85
CA SER A 1044 3.14 -22.74 42.85
C SER A 1044 2.80 -24.23 43.03
N LYS A 1045 3.15 -25.05 42.03
CA LYS A 1045 4.24 -26.06 42.07
C LYS A 1045 4.16 -27.05 40.89
N TYR A 1046 5.28 -27.13 40.19
CA TYR A 1046 5.97 -28.33 39.65
C TYR A 1046 5.26 -29.70 39.55
N ARG A 1047 5.56 -30.34 38.39
CA ARG A 1047 6.02 -31.72 38.11
C ARG A 1047 5.04 -32.76 37.53
N ARG A 1048 5.49 -33.29 36.37
CA ARG A 1048 5.50 -34.67 35.82
C ARG A 1048 4.13 -35.37 35.68
N CYS A 1049 3.78 -35.84 34.49
CA CYS A 1049 4.39 -36.94 33.72
C CYS A 1049 4.16 -36.74 32.23
#